data_AF-A0A944XBN5-F1
#
_entry.id   AF-A0A944XBN5-F1
#
_cell.length_a   1.000
_cell.length_b   1.000
_cell.length_c   1.000
_cell.angle_alpha   90.00
_cell.angle_beta   90.00
_cell.angle_gamma   90.00
#
_symmetry.space_group_name_H-M   'P 1'
#
loop_
_entity.id
_entity.type
_entity.pdbx_description
1 polymer ?
#
loop_
_entity_poly.entity_id
_entity_poly.type
_entity_poly.pdbx_seq_one_letter_code
_entity_poly.pdbx_strand_id
1 'polypeptide(L)'
;MKQKTLHVIFKTHLDLGFTGMAQDVCSRYLEEFIPRALDLARATRDRGSQRFVWTTGSWIIDHFLRCAPPEQVRRMEAAIEDGDILWHALPFTTHTELMSPELFRHGLSISSELDRRFGKTTTAAKMSDVPGHTRSMIPCLREYGITYLHIGVNAGSSTVKAPPRFRWRHPGGEEILVSYGAGYDATTEDAGADDLLFFAHTGDNHGPPDAEAVAQEFAALGIRYPDNTPVTSSLDAYAQTLAARRDTLPVIEGEFGDTWIHGAGSDPAKVARYRCVDRFLSDQDTSETRPLIQAARQQLLLVPEHTWGKDEKSHLKDYNNYTLQHFNDARKADRVAAPHEDEFGARDGDYRYSDFEASWEEQRQYVHQAIEALEGSSLHQPLLAELDTLTPRRRAHRPQTARPIDGMHQLGGFGVRFCEQTGALTSCVDDSGQEWAANGPLALFQYQSFDAASYEVFLGRYNPDIDNTGSWARPDFTKPGIEHTEGLVRQELYPAAAEFEREGDNVWVDLALPERQPWCYGIPACIQLHYVFGSDHIGIELQWFEKSACRLPEATWLGFGLPDTGEWLMEKMAYPVSPLEVIEGGNRALHALDSGRVYQKAGTRLFLQSTDAPLFSPGRPRILEFDVAPPDLAEGWHINLHNNLWGTNFPMWFAEDMKFRFQLGRRSTD
;
A
#
# COMPACT_ATOMS: atom_id res chain seq x y z
N MET A 1 42.86 18.98 -10.36
CA MET A 1 41.73 18.03 -10.50
C MET A 1 40.65 18.48 -9.54
N LYS A 2 39.38 18.52 -9.95
CA LYS A 2 38.26 18.86 -9.05
C LYS A 2 38.21 17.78 -7.96
N GLN A 3 38.15 18.17 -6.69
CA GLN A 3 38.06 17.22 -5.58
C GLN A 3 36.67 16.57 -5.63
N LYS A 4 36.64 15.24 -5.68
CA LYS A 4 35.41 14.44 -5.75
C LYS A 4 34.72 14.43 -4.39
N THR A 5 33.40 14.54 -4.35
CA THR A 5 32.64 14.62 -3.09
C THR A 5 31.96 13.29 -2.79
N LEU A 6 31.90 12.91 -1.52
CA LEU A 6 30.98 11.87 -1.04
C LEU A 6 29.94 12.56 -0.15
N HIS A 7 28.72 12.69 -0.67
CA HIS A 7 27.60 13.31 0.01
C HIS A 7 27.06 12.36 1.08
N VAL A 8 27.31 12.67 2.35
CA VAL A 8 26.89 11.88 3.50
C VAL A 8 25.58 12.45 4.05
N ILE A 9 24.52 11.65 4.01
CA ILE A 9 23.17 12.01 4.50
C ILE A 9 22.88 11.21 5.77
N PHE A 10 22.76 11.89 6.91
CA PHE A 10 22.30 11.24 8.14
C PHE A 10 20.78 11.17 8.16
N LYS A 11 20.23 9.96 8.24
CA LYS A 11 18.79 9.72 8.20
C LYS A 11 18.37 8.65 9.21
N THR A 12 17.17 8.82 9.75
CA THR A 12 16.43 7.76 10.44
C THR A 12 15.21 7.36 9.58
N HIS A 13 14.89 6.07 9.49
CA HIS A 13 13.62 5.63 8.89
C HIS A 13 12.51 5.76 9.93
N LEU A 14 11.44 6.46 9.57
CA LEU A 14 10.22 6.55 10.38
C LEU A 14 9.23 5.54 9.83
N ASP A 15 8.77 4.67 10.72
CA ASP A 15 7.67 3.74 10.48
C ASP A 15 6.64 4.00 11.56
N LEU A 16 5.41 4.37 11.18
CA LEU A 16 4.35 4.66 12.13
C LEU A 16 3.66 3.36 12.57
N GLY A 17 4.44 2.53 13.26
CA GLY A 17 4.11 1.16 13.60
C GLY A 17 5.37 0.30 13.59
N PHE A 18 5.24 -0.92 13.07
CA PHE A 18 6.28 -1.93 12.84
C PHE A 18 7.00 -2.34 14.14
N THR A 19 7.90 -1.50 14.65
CA THR A 19 8.68 -1.68 15.88
C THR A 19 7.89 -1.52 17.19
N GLY A 20 6.61 -1.15 17.13
CA GLY A 20 5.77 -0.84 18.29
C GLY A 20 4.45 -0.17 17.91
N MET A 21 3.72 0.36 18.89
CA MET A 21 2.56 1.23 18.63
C MET A 21 3.03 2.51 17.94
N ALA A 22 2.25 3.02 16.98
CA ALA A 22 2.56 4.23 16.25
C ALA A 22 2.62 5.46 17.18
N GLN A 23 1.78 5.52 18.20
CA GLN A 23 1.83 6.58 19.23
C GLN A 23 3.13 6.53 20.04
N ASP A 24 3.61 5.33 20.40
CA ASP A 24 4.87 5.16 21.14
C ASP A 24 6.07 5.53 20.27
N VAL A 25 6.05 5.18 18.98
CA VAL A 25 7.05 5.63 18.01
C VAL A 25 7.05 7.16 17.93
N CYS A 26 5.89 7.78 17.68
CA CYS A 26 5.78 9.24 17.61
C CYS A 26 6.30 9.93 18.88
N SER A 27 5.92 9.41 20.05
CA SER A 27 6.34 9.95 21.35
C SER A 27 7.85 9.86 21.52
N ARG A 28 8.47 8.72 21.16
CA ARG A 28 9.94 8.58 21.17
C ARG A 28 10.63 9.58 20.25
N TYR A 29 10.09 9.84 19.06
CA TYR A 29 10.64 10.87 18.18
C TYR A 29 10.60 12.26 18.82
N LEU A 30 9.45 12.63 19.40
CA LEU A 30 9.24 13.96 19.98
C LEU A 30 9.99 14.18 21.28
N GLU A 31 10.03 13.18 22.16
CA GLU A 31 10.54 13.31 23.52
C GLU A 31 12.02 12.95 23.64
N GLU A 32 12.52 12.08 22.75
CA GLU A 32 13.88 11.54 22.84
C GLU A 32 14.72 11.84 21.60
N PHE A 33 14.30 11.36 20.41
CA PHE A 33 15.19 11.33 19.25
C PHE A 33 15.48 12.71 18.68
N ILE A 34 14.45 13.55 18.52
CA ILE A 34 14.62 14.92 18.04
C ILE A 34 15.44 15.74 19.03
N PRO A 35 15.13 15.80 20.34
CA PRO A 35 15.97 16.48 21.31
C PRO A 35 17.45 16.05 21.27
N ARG A 36 17.71 14.73 21.19
CA ARG A 36 19.08 14.20 21.04
C ARG A 36 19.74 14.62 19.73
N ALA A 37 19.00 14.68 18.62
CA ALA A 37 19.51 15.09 17.33
C ALA A 37 19.88 16.57 17.33
N LEU A 38 19.08 17.42 17.99
CA LEU A 38 19.37 18.84 18.18
C LEU A 38 20.66 19.04 18.99
N ASP A 39 20.83 18.29 20.08
CA ASP A 39 22.03 18.36 20.92
C ASP A 39 23.28 17.87 20.18
N LEU A 40 23.16 16.77 19.43
CA LEU A 40 24.24 16.24 18.60
C LEU A 40 24.66 17.20 17.49
N ALA A 41 23.69 17.77 16.76
CA ALA A 41 23.97 18.72 15.69
C ALA A 41 24.72 19.93 16.23
N ARG A 42 24.25 20.51 17.35
CA ARG A 42 24.95 21.59 18.05
C ARG A 42 26.36 21.20 18.46
N ALA A 43 26.55 20.03 19.07
CA ALA A 43 27.84 19.56 19.58
C ALA A 43 28.87 19.29 18.46
N THR A 44 28.43 19.13 17.22
CA THR A 44 29.29 18.80 16.08
C THR A 44 29.49 19.97 15.11
N ARG A 45 28.89 21.15 15.33
CA ARG A 45 29.01 22.31 14.42
C ARG A 45 30.45 22.71 14.11
N ASP A 46 31.33 22.68 15.11
CA ASP A 46 32.73 23.08 14.96
C ASP A 46 33.57 22.08 14.13
N ARG A 47 32.98 20.95 13.71
CA ARG A 47 33.62 19.94 12.84
C ARG A 47 33.56 20.30 11.35
N GLY A 48 33.04 21.48 10.98
CA GLY A 48 33.02 21.96 9.61
C GLY A 48 32.21 21.04 8.68
N SER A 49 32.83 20.56 7.59
CA SER A 49 32.16 19.72 6.60
C SER A 49 31.81 18.31 7.08
N GLN A 50 32.21 17.93 8.30
CA GLN A 50 31.91 16.64 8.92
C GLN A 50 31.01 16.78 10.16
N ARG A 51 30.24 17.89 10.25
CA ARG A 51 29.23 18.08 11.31
C ARG A 51 28.03 17.16 11.09
N PHE A 52 27.28 16.85 12.14
CA PHE A 52 26.01 16.13 11.99
C PHE A 52 24.90 17.11 11.56
N VAL A 53 24.17 16.74 10.50
CA VAL A 53 22.94 17.41 10.06
C VAL A 53 21.90 16.31 9.88
N TRP A 54 20.79 16.40 10.62
CA TRP A 54 19.77 15.36 10.57
C TRP A 54 18.78 15.61 9.44
N THR A 55 18.46 14.54 8.70
CA THR A 55 17.47 14.56 7.62
C THR A 55 16.37 13.53 7.87
N THR A 56 15.13 13.91 7.61
CA THR A 56 13.97 13.02 7.74
C THR A 56 12.82 13.48 6.84
N GLY A 57 11.70 12.74 6.79
CA GLY A 57 10.51 13.17 6.07
C GLY A 57 9.87 14.41 6.69
N SER A 58 9.15 15.20 5.87
CA SER A 58 8.62 16.50 6.30
C SER A 58 7.57 16.40 7.42
N TRP A 59 6.83 15.29 7.52
CA TRP A 59 5.73 15.16 8.47
C TRP A 59 6.16 15.18 9.93
N ILE A 60 7.23 14.47 10.30
CA ILE A 60 7.65 14.41 11.72
C ILE A 60 8.20 15.75 12.21
N ILE A 61 8.79 16.54 11.31
CA ILE A 61 9.25 17.90 11.63
C ILE A 61 8.05 18.83 11.82
N ASP A 62 7.08 18.80 10.90
CA ASP A 62 5.82 19.54 11.08
C ASP A 62 5.08 19.14 12.36
N HIS A 63 4.96 17.83 12.61
CA HIS A 63 4.29 17.30 13.79
C HIS A 63 4.98 17.76 15.08
N PHE A 64 6.31 17.73 15.14
CA PHE A 64 7.07 18.27 16.27
C PHE A 64 6.80 19.76 16.48
N LEU A 65 6.80 20.56 15.41
CA LEU A 65 6.56 22.00 15.50
C LEU A 65 5.13 22.35 15.96
N ARG A 66 4.15 21.46 15.74
CA ARG A 66 2.76 21.63 16.18
C ARG A 66 2.49 21.12 17.60
N CYS A 67 3.15 20.03 17.99
CA CYS A 67 2.77 19.26 19.18
C CYS A 67 3.79 19.35 20.34
N ALA A 68 5.06 19.66 20.07
CA ALA A 68 6.08 19.71 21.11
C ALA A 68 5.91 20.95 22.03
N PRO A 69 6.44 20.92 23.26
CA PRO A 69 6.41 22.08 24.16
C PRO A 69 7.07 23.32 23.53
N PRO A 70 6.60 24.55 23.82
CA PRO A 70 7.10 25.78 23.17
C PRO A 70 8.61 26.02 23.26
N GLU A 71 9.26 25.53 24.32
CA GLU A 71 10.73 25.58 24.44
C GLU A 71 11.42 24.69 23.38
N GLN A 72 10.92 23.47 23.21
CA GLN A 72 11.45 22.51 22.23
C GLN A 72 11.20 22.99 20.80
N VAL A 73 10.03 23.58 20.54
CA VAL A 73 9.73 24.23 19.25
C VAL A 73 10.75 25.32 18.94
N ARG A 74 11.06 26.22 19.88
CA ARG A 74 12.09 27.25 19.69
C ARG A 74 13.49 26.67 19.44
N ARG A 75 13.85 25.57 20.12
CA ARG A 75 15.12 24.86 19.86
C ARG A 75 15.17 24.31 18.43
N MET A 76 14.08 23.70 17.97
CA MET A 76 13.97 23.18 16.60
C MET A 76 14.03 24.31 15.57
N GLU A 77 13.28 25.40 15.75
CA GLU A 77 13.31 26.57 14.86
C GLU A 77 14.73 27.13 14.71
N ALA A 78 15.43 27.35 15.82
CA ALA A 78 16.82 27.81 15.79
C ALA A 78 17.77 26.82 15.09
N ALA A 79 17.59 25.51 15.32
CA ALA A 79 18.40 24.49 14.64
C ALA A 79 18.11 24.43 13.13
N ILE A 80 16.86 24.63 12.71
CA ILE A 80 16.50 24.73 11.29
C ILE A 80 17.18 25.94 10.65
N GLU A 81 17.15 27.11 11.30
CA GLU A 81 17.81 28.34 10.86
C GLU A 81 19.34 28.19 10.79
N ASP A 82 19.94 27.48 11.75
CA ASP A 82 21.38 27.15 11.79
C ASP A 82 21.79 26.06 10.77
N GLY A 83 20.82 25.49 10.04
CA GLY A 83 21.03 24.46 9.02
C GLY A 83 21.41 23.09 9.59
N ASP A 84 21.02 22.81 10.83
CA ASP A 84 21.28 21.53 11.52
C ASP A 84 20.20 20.47 11.23
N ILE A 85 19.01 20.92 10.83
CA ILE A 85 17.86 20.06 10.52
C ILE A 85 17.35 20.38 9.11
N LEU A 86 17.18 19.33 8.31
CA LEU A 86 16.64 19.38 6.95
C LEU A 86 15.55 18.33 6.78
N TRP A 87 14.66 18.55 5.80
CA TRP A 87 13.58 17.62 5.47
C TRP A 87 13.63 17.20 4.01
N HIS A 88 12.98 16.07 3.71
CA HIS A 88 12.65 15.66 2.35
C HIS A 88 11.25 16.15 1.99
N ALA A 89 10.99 16.29 0.69
CA ALA A 89 9.70 16.76 0.21
C ALA A 89 8.52 15.87 0.66
N LEU A 90 8.74 14.56 0.63
CA LEU A 90 7.73 13.59 1.05
C LEU A 90 7.67 13.46 2.59
N PRO A 91 6.46 13.27 3.14
CA PRO A 91 6.23 13.22 4.59
C PRO A 91 6.89 12.01 5.27
N PHE A 92 6.87 10.86 4.59
CA PHE A 92 7.39 9.55 4.97
C PHE A 92 7.23 8.60 3.77
N THR A 93 7.58 7.33 3.91
CA THR A 93 7.33 6.31 2.88
C THR A 93 5.83 5.99 2.82
N THR A 94 5.28 5.91 1.61
CA THR A 94 3.86 5.58 1.39
C THR A 94 3.65 4.50 0.33
N HIS A 95 2.57 3.76 0.45
CA HIS A 95 1.94 3.02 -0.63
C HIS A 95 1.29 3.99 -1.64
N THR A 96 2.08 4.51 -2.59
CA THR A 96 1.64 5.58 -3.51
C THR A 96 0.40 5.22 -4.32
N GLU A 97 0.19 3.93 -4.60
CA GLU A 97 -0.97 3.44 -5.36
C GLU A 97 -2.30 3.51 -4.57
N LEU A 98 -2.25 3.69 -3.24
CA LEU A 98 -3.44 3.89 -2.40
C LEU A 98 -3.86 5.37 -2.30
N MET A 99 -3.06 6.30 -2.80
CA MET A 99 -3.28 7.74 -2.60
C MET A 99 -4.00 8.35 -3.80
N SER A 100 -5.02 9.17 -3.54
CA SER A 100 -5.52 10.11 -4.54
C SER A 100 -4.45 11.18 -4.86
N PRO A 101 -4.53 11.83 -6.03
CA PRO A 101 -3.70 13.00 -6.33
C PRO A 101 -3.79 14.08 -5.25
N GLU A 102 -4.99 14.32 -4.71
CA GLU A 102 -5.27 15.34 -3.72
C GLU A 102 -4.59 15.03 -2.38
N LEU A 103 -4.65 13.77 -1.92
CA LEU A 103 -3.97 13.36 -0.70
C LEU A 103 -2.45 13.40 -0.86
N PHE A 104 -1.92 12.99 -2.03
CA PHE A 104 -0.49 13.07 -2.32
C PHE A 104 0.01 14.53 -2.34
N ARG A 105 -0.74 15.44 -2.97
CA ARG A 105 -0.46 16.89 -2.93
C ARG A 105 -0.54 17.46 -1.52
N HIS A 106 -1.48 17.00 -0.69
CA HIS A 106 -1.52 17.37 0.73
C HIS A 106 -0.22 16.99 1.44
N GLY A 107 0.28 15.77 1.24
CA GLY A 107 1.58 15.33 1.75
C GLY A 107 2.74 16.22 1.32
N LEU A 108 2.82 16.60 0.04
CA LEU A 108 3.85 17.51 -0.48
C LEU A 108 3.73 18.94 0.08
N SER A 109 2.50 19.38 0.35
CA SER A 109 2.25 20.73 0.89
C SER A 109 2.88 20.95 2.27
N ILE A 110 3.08 19.89 3.05
CA ILE A 110 3.77 19.95 4.34
C ILE A 110 5.19 20.50 4.15
N SER A 111 5.95 19.94 3.21
CA SER A 111 7.31 20.43 2.91
C SER A 111 7.30 21.86 2.37
N SER A 112 6.35 22.20 1.49
CA SER A 112 6.27 23.57 0.95
C SER A 112 5.92 24.61 2.00
N GLU A 113 5.09 24.26 2.98
CA GLU A 113 4.77 25.15 4.11
C GLU A 113 5.98 25.33 5.03
N LEU A 114 6.74 24.26 5.31
CA LEU A 114 8.01 24.36 6.03
C LEU A 114 9.02 25.25 5.27
N ASP A 115 9.17 25.05 3.97
CA ASP A 115 10.03 25.87 3.11
C ASP A 115 9.64 27.36 3.19
N ARG A 116 8.34 27.65 3.08
CA ARG A 116 7.82 29.01 3.18
C ARG A 116 8.07 29.62 4.56
N ARG A 117 7.88 28.85 5.64
CA ARG A 117 8.09 29.31 7.02
C ARG A 117 9.55 29.66 7.31
N PHE A 118 10.49 28.87 6.80
CA PHE A 118 11.92 28.98 7.12
C PHE A 118 12.79 29.54 5.99
N GLY A 119 12.19 29.98 4.89
CA GLY A 119 12.91 30.53 3.73
C GLY A 119 13.82 29.51 3.04
N LYS A 120 13.42 28.24 3.01
CA LYS A 120 14.16 27.14 2.36
C LYS A 120 13.57 26.78 0.99
N THR A 121 14.24 25.89 0.28
CA THR A 121 13.75 25.35 -0.99
C THR A 121 14.13 23.88 -1.06
N THR A 122 13.12 23.03 -1.02
CA THR A 122 13.23 21.58 -1.12
C THR A 122 12.87 21.15 -2.53
N THR A 123 13.76 20.37 -3.15
CA THR A 123 13.68 19.87 -4.53
C THR A 123 13.86 18.36 -4.62
N ALA A 124 14.15 17.71 -3.49
CA ALA A 124 14.42 16.29 -3.38
C ALA A 124 13.44 15.57 -2.45
N ALA A 125 13.05 14.36 -2.86
CA ALA A 125 12.22 13.44 -2.11
C ALA A 125 12.97 12.12 -1.82
N LYS A 126 12.51 11.38 -0.81
CA LYS A 126 13.01 10.02 -0.53
C LYS A 126 11.85 9.10 -0.16
N MET A 127 11.88 7.91 -0.74
CA MET A 127 11.16 6.71 -0.29
C MET A 127 12.19 5.68 0.17
N SER A 128 11.83 4.91 1.20
CA SER A 128 12.57 3.79 1.75
C SER A 128 11.64 2.58 1.84
N ASP A 129 12.17 1.36 1.89
CA ASP A 129 11.43 0.09 1.94
C ASP A 129 10.67 -0.31 0.68
N VAL A 130 9.65 0.46 0.33
CA VAL A 130 8.71 0.13 -0.73
C VAL A 130 9.45 0.04 -2.07
N PRO A 131 9.50 -1.14 -2.74
CA PRO A 131 10.39 -1.35 -3.89
C PRO A 131 9.98 -0.61 -5.17
N GLY A 132 8.72 -0.21 -5.29
CA GLY A 132 8.19 0.42 -6.49
C GLY A 132 7.01 1.33 -6.21
N HIS A 133 6.80 2.30 -7.09
CA HIS A 133 5.79 3.35 -6.95
C HIS A 133 5.13 3.62 -8.28
N THR A 134 3.94 4.22 -8.27
CA THR A 134 3.28 4.63 -9.52
C THR A 134 4.05 5.76 -10.19
N ARG A 135 4.33 5.67 -11.51
CA ARG A 135 4.96 6.80 -12.23
C ARG A 135 4.03 8.03 -12.29
N SER A 136 2.74 7.82 -12.06
CA SER A 136 1.70 8.85 -12.09
C SER A 136 1.84 9.88 -10.96
N MET A 137 2.73 9.66 -9.98
CA MET A 137 3.07 10.68 -8.98
C MET A 137 3.97 11.79 -9.54
N ILE A 138 4.66 11.57 -10.66
CA ILE A 138 5.66 12.49 -11.22
C ILE A 138 5.07 13.89 -11.49
N PRO A 139 3.91 14.05 -12.14
CA PRO A 139 3.31 15.37 -12.33
C PRO A 139 3.05 16.11 -11.01
N CYS A 140 2.58 15.41 -9.98
CA CYS A 140 2.37 16.00 -8.65
C CYS A 140 3.70 16.45 -8.02
N LEU A 141 4.76 15.64 -8.13
CA LEU A 141 6.10 16.03 -7.67
C LEU A 141 6.58 17.30 -8.39
N ARG A 142 6.39 17.38 -9.71
CA ARG A 142 6.81 18.55 -10.51
C ARG A 142 6.04 19.82 -10.17
N GLU A 143 4.75 19.72 -9.87
CA GLU A 143 3.91 20.84 -9.42
C GLU A 143 4.50 21.53 -8.18
N TYR A 144 5.10 20.73 -7.28
CA TYR A 144 5.73 21.20 -6.05
C TYR A 144 7.24 21.49 -6.20
N GLY A 145 7.75 21.57 -7.44
CA GLY A 145 9.15 21.88 -7.72
C GLY A 145 10.14 20.75 -7.41
N ILE A 146 9.64 19.54 -7.13
CA ILE A 146 10.49 18.38 -6.83
C ILE A 146 11.05 17.81 -8.12
N THR A 147 12.37 17.64 -8.17
CA THR A 147 13.10 17.24 -9.38
C THR A 147 13.91 15.96 -9.20
N TYR A 148 14.06 15.49 -7.98
CA TYR A 148 14.84 14.31 -7.64
C TYR A 148 14.11 13.42 -6.62
N LEU A 149 14.16 12.12 -6.84
CA LEU A 149 13.64 11.11 -5.93
C LEU A 149 14.71 10.05 -5.66
N HIS A 150 14.96 9.77 -4.39
CA HIS A 150 15.71 8.58 -3.98
C HIS A 150 14.73 7.47 -3.58
N ILE A 151 14.96 6.24 -4.06
CA ILE A 151 14.21 5.05 -3.62
C ILE A 151 15.24 4.03 -3.10
N GLY A 152 15.19 3.73 -1.80
CA GLY A 152 16.02 2.69 -1.17
C GLY A 152 15.17 1.48 -0.85
N VAL A 153 15.41 0.36 -1.51
CA VAL A 153 14.56 -0.84 -1.45
C VAL A 153 14.88 -1.69 -0.23
N ASN A 154 13.86 -2.28 0.40
CA ASN A 154 14.03 -3.29 1.45
C ASN A 154 14.89 -4.46 0.96
N ALA A 155 15.90 -4.88 1.74
CA ALA A 155 16.85 -5.91 1.30
C ALA A 155 16.22 -7.30 1.10
N GLY A 156 15.06 -7.57 1.73
CA GLY A 156 14.30 -8.81 1.57
C GLY A 156 13.35 -8.79 0.37
N SER A 157 13.38 -7.73 -0.44
CA SER A 157 12.53 -7.53 -1.61
C SER A 157 13.33 -7.50 -2.90
N SER A 158 12.69 -7.94 -3.98
CA SER A 158 13.25 -7.83 -5.32
C SER A 158 13.23 -6.38 -5.79
N THR A 159 14.22 -6.06 -6.62
CA THR A 159 14.36 -4.75 -7.23
C THR A 159 13.79 -4.75 -8.63
N VAL A 160 13.23 -3.59 -8.98
CA VAL A 160 12.87 -3.27 -10.35
C VAL A 160 14.14 -3.27 -11.22
N LYS A 161 14.05 -3.84 -12.43
CA LYS A 161 15.14 -3.88 -13.42
C LYS A 161 15.29 -2.52 -14.10
N ALA A 162 15.83 -1.56 -13.35
CA ALA A 162 16.20 -0.23 -13.81
C ALA A 162 17.69 0.04 -13.55
N PRO A 163 18.33 0.93 -14.34
CA PRO A 163 19.65 1.45 -13.99
C PRO A 163 19.61 2.10 -12.59
N PRO A 164 20.72 2.12 -11.82
CA PRO A 164 20.73 2.74 -10.49
C PRO A 164 20.41 4.24 -10.52
N ARG A 165 20.58 4.90 -11.67
CA ARG A 165 20.22 6.29 -11.90
C ARG A 165 19.62 6.48 -13.27
N PHE A 166 18.53 7.24 -13.33
CA PHE A 166 17.80 7.46 -14.58
C PHE A 166 16.93 8.72 -14.48
N ARG A 167 16.41 9.12 -15.64
CA ARG A 167 15.30 10.07 -15.77
C ARG A 167 14.01 9.27 -15.85
N TRP A 168 13.16 9.39 -14.85
CA TRP A 168 11.84 8.76 -14.89
C TRP A 168 10.86 9.74 -15.53
N ARG A 169 10.30 9.36 -16.67
CA ARG A 169 9.46 10.22 -17.48
C ARG A 169 8.02 9.72 -17.50
N HIS A 170 7.12 10.63 -17.17
CA HIS A 170 5.68 10.48 -17.31
C HIS A 170 5.25 10.70 -18.78
N PRO A 171 4.23 10.00 -19.30
CA PRO A 171 3.74 10.18 -20.67
C PRO A 171 3.32 11.61 -21.05
N GLY A 172 2.96 12.43 -20.05
CA GLY A 172 2.68 13.87 -20.22
C GLY A 172 3.92 14.75 -20.51
N GLY A 173 5.12 14.17 -20.41
CA GLY A 173 6.40 14.84 -20.69
C GLY A 173 7.15 15.31 -19.43
N GLU A 174 6.48 15.33 -18.27
CA GLU A 174 7.13 15.59 -16.99
C GLU A 174 8.17 14.52 -16.66
N GLU A 175 9.28 14.91 -16.04
CA GLU A 175 10.28 13.95 -15.59
C GLU A 175 11.01 14.40 -14.32
N ILE A 176 11.50 13.42 -13.58
CA ILE A 176 12.37 13.59 -12.41
C ILE A 176 13.62 12.72 -12.57
N LEU A 177 14.68 13.10 -11.86
CA LEU A 177 15.86 12.27 -11.67
C LEU A 177 15.59 11.27 -10.56
N VAL A 178 16.01 10.02 -10.75
CA VAL A 178 15.85 8.98 -9.74
C VAL A 178 17.20 8.35 -9.45
N SER A 179 17.52 8.16 -8.16
CA SER A 179 18.50 7.15 -7.72
C SER A 179 17.75 6.00 -7.07
N TYR A 180 18.01 4.78 -7.53
CA TYR A 180 17.33 3.56 -7.12
C TYR A 180 18.37 2.56 -6.60
N GLY A 181 18.27 2.19 -5.33
CA GLY A 181 19.26 1.38 -4.62
C GLY A 181 18.68 0.09 -4.03
N ALA A 182 19.42 -1.01 -4.12
CA ALA A 182 19.12 -2.25 -3.40
C ALA A 182 19.62 -2.13 -1.95
N GLY A 183 18.76 -1.71 -1.03
CA GLY A 183 19.10 -1.41 0.36
C GLY A 183 18.90 0.05 0.76
N TYR A 184 18.75 0.32 2.06
CA TYR A 184 18.53 1.67 2.61
C TYR A 184 19.76 2.57 2.48
N ASP A 185 20.92 1.98 2.71
CA ASP A 185 22.27 2.56 2.79
C ASP A 185 23.09 2.33 1.53
N ALA A 186 22.50 1.68 0.52
CA ALA A 186 23.15 1.34 -0.74
C ALA A 186 23.84 2.58 -1.31
N THR A 187 25.16 2.63 -1.15
CA THR A 187 25.95 3.71 -1.71
C THR A 187 25.75 3.62 -3.20
N THR A 188 25.12 4.64 -3.77
CA THR A 188 24.94 4.61 -5.21
C THR A 188 26.32 4.93 -5.78
N GLU A 189 27.06 3.92 -6.22
CA GLU A 189 28.35 4.12 -6.88
C GLU A 189 28.07 4.57 -8.31
N ASP A 190 28.58 5.73 -8.67
CA ASP A 190 28.53 6.19 -10.04
C ASP A 190 29.78 5.70 -10.78
N ALA A 191 29.61 4.76 -11.71
CA ALA A 191 30.67 4.50 -12.67
C ALA A 191 30.94 5.79 -13.48
N GLY A 192 32.03 6.49 -13.15
CA GLY A 192 32.49 7.69 -13.84
C GLY A 192 31.96 9.03 -13.32
N ALA A 193 31.24 9.12 -12.20
CA ALA A 193 30.95 10.42 -11.60
C ALA A 193 32.03 10.88 -10.62
N ASP A 194 32.12 12.21 -10.51
CA ASP A 194 32.96 12.87 -9.53
C ASP A 194 32.31 12.90 -8.13
N ASP A 195 31.04 12.55 -7.99
CA ASP A 195 30.31 12.69 -6.72
C ASP A 195 29.47 11.44 -6.41
N LEU A 196 29.47 11.02 -5.14
CA LEU A 196 28.80 9.82 -4.63
C LEU A 196 27.75 10.17 -3.58
N LEU A 197 26.72 9.34 -3.41
CA LEU A 197 25.69 9.47 -2.38
C LEU A 197 25.77 8.32 -1.39
N PHE A 198 25.87 8.65 -0.09
CA PHE A 198 25.88 7.69 1.01
C PHE A 198 24.86 8.08 2.07
N PHE A 199 24.10 7.12 2.58
CA PHE A 199 23.23 7.34 3.73
C PHE A 199 23.80 6.66 4.97
N ALA A 200 24.08 7.45 6.00
CA ALA A 200 24.40 6.97 7.33
C ALA A 200 23.08 6.73 8.08
N HIS A 201 22.48 5.56 7.88
CA HIS A 201 21.22 5.15 8.51
C HIS A 201 21.42 4.58 9.91
N THR A 202 20.56 4.97 10.85
CA THR A 202 20.51 4.35 12.20
C THR A 202 19.57 3.14 12.29
N GLY A 203 18.81 2.85 11.23
CA GLY A 203 17.78 1.80 11.18
C GLY A 203 16.36 2.34 11.41
N ASP A 204 15.41 1.41 11.53
CA ASP A 204 13.97 1.70 11.65
C ASP A 204 13.65 2.18 13.06
N ASN A 205 13.06 3.38 13.17
CA ASN A 205 12.70 4.00 14.45
C ASN A 205 13.84 4.04 15.49
N HIS A 206 15.08 4.22 15.03
CA HIS A 206 16.25 4.35 15.89
C HIS A 206 16.71 5.80 16.02
N GLY A 207 16.96 6.24 17.25
CA GLY A 207 17.47 7.58 17.54
C GLY A 207 18.80 7.89 16.84
N PRO A 208 19.21 9.17 16.86
CA PRO A 208 20.47 9.60 16.23
C PRO A 208 21.68 8.90 16.87
N PRO A 209 22.80 8.76 16.14
CA PRO A 209 24.04 8.23 16.69
C PRO A 209 24.61 9.17 17.77
N ASP A 210 25.72 8.80 18.39
CA ASP A 210 26.48 9.76 19.20
C ASP A 210 27.58 10.47 18.39
N ALA A 211 28.22 11.46 19.00
CA ALA A 211 29.23 12.27 18.33
C ALA A 211 30.51 11.50 18.00
N GLU A 212 30.80 10.40 18.70
CA GLU A 212 31.95 9.54 18.41
C GLU A 212 31.65 8.66 17.20
N ALA A 213 30.47 8.03 17.16
CA ALA A 213 29.98 7.25 16.03
C ALA A 213 29.95 8.08 14.74
N VAL A 214 29.52 9.35 14.80
CA VAL A 214 29.60 10.27 13.64
C VAL A 214 31.05 10.43 13.15
N ALA A 215 32.02 10.59 14.06
CA ALA A 215 33.42 10.74 13.67
C ALA A 215 34.00 9.43 13.10
N GLN A 216 33.64 8.30 13.69
CA GLN A 216 34.03 6.97 13.22
C GLN A 216 33.47 6.69 11.81
N GLU A 217 32.22 7.05 11.54
CA GLU A 217 31.60 6.94 10.22
C GLU A 217 32.39 7.74 9.17
N PHE A 218 32.68 9.01 9.42
CA PHE A 218 33.47 9.83 8.51
C PHE A 218 34.88 9.26 8.28
N ALA A 219 35.54 8.75 9.32
CA ALA A 219 36.84 8.11 9.20
C ALA A 219 36.77 6.83 8.35
N ALA A 220 35.76 5.98 8.57
CA ALA A 220 35.53 4.77 7.81
C ALA A 220 35.25 5.07 6.33
N LEU A 221 34.42 6.07 6.04
CA LEU A 221 34.13 6.52 4.68
C LEU A 221 35.37 7.05 3.96
N GLY A 222 36.23 7.80 4.65
CA GLY A 222 37.50 8.26 4.08
C GLY A 222 38.47 7.14 3.72
N ILE A 223 38.41 6.01 4.44
CA ILE A 223 39.18 4.79 4.11
C ILE A 223 38.52 4.04 2.94
N ARG A 224 37.20 3.91 2.95
CA ARG A 224 36.44 3.15 1.94
C ARG A 224 36.45 3.85 0.57
N TYR A 225 36.41 5.17 0.54
CA TYR A 225 36.36 5.99 -0.67
C TYR A 225 37.54 6.98 -0.71
N PRO A 226 38.79 6.51 -0.88
CA PRO A 226 39.99 7.36 -0.76
C PRO A 226 40.09 8.45 -1.84
N ASP A 227 39.37 8.28 -2.95
CA ASP A 227 39.30 9.26 -4.04
C ASP A 227 38.25 10.35 -3.81
N ASN A 228 37.36 10.19 -2.83
CA ASN A 228 36.27 11.12 -2.53
C ASN A 228 36.41 11.68 -1.12
N THR A 229 36.10 12.96 -0.96
CA THR A 229 36.07 13.59 0.38
C THR A 229 34.67 13.48 0.97
N PRO A 230 34.48 12.74 2.08
CA PRO A 230 33.18 12.66 2.74
C PRO A 230 32.83 13.99 3.39
N VAL A 231 31.67 14.51 3.02
CA VAL A 231 31.10 15.74 3.57
C VAL A 231 29.63 15.54 3.89
N THR A 232 29.17 16.15 4.97
CA THR A 232 27.77 16.24 5.31
C THR A 232 27.02 16.99 4.22
N SER A 233 25.89 16.44 3.77
CA SER A 233 25.12 16.96 2.65
C SER A 233 23.61 16.87 2.89
N SER A 234 22.84 17.37 1.92
CA SER A 234 21.40 17.12 1.76
C SER A 234 21.13 16.37 0.43
N LEU A 235 19.92 15.84 0.28
CA LEU A 235 19.48 15.31 -1.01
C LEU A 235 19.35 16.41 -2.07
N ASP A 236 18.99 17.63 -1.69
CA ASP A 236 18.94 18.77 -2.63
C ASP A 236 20.32 19.09 -3.21
N ALA A 237 21.35 19.10 -2.36
CA ALA A 237 22.71 19.34 -2.81
C ALA A 237 23.19 18.26 -3.79
N TYR A 238 22.88 17.00 -3.50
CA TYR A 238 23.19 15.90 -4.43
C TYR A 238 22.34 15.96 -5.72
N ALA A 239 21.06 16.33 -5.62
CA ALA A 239 20.17 16.50 -6.76
C ALA A 239 20.71 17.53 -7.75
N GLN A 240 21.25 18.65 -7.27
CA GLN A 240 21.91 19.67 -8.11
C GLN A 240 23.11 19.10 -8.86
N THR A 241 23.94 18.31 -8.18
CA THR A 241 25.09 17.64 -8.81
C THR A 241 24.65 16.64 -9.89
N LEU A 242 23.62 15.83 -9.61
CA LEU A 242 23.08 14.88 -10.59
C LEU A 242 22.44 15.59 -11.79
N ALA A 243 21.76 16.71 -11.56
CA ALA A 243 21.12 17.50 -12.62
C ALA A 243 22.13 18.06 -13.63
N ALA A 244 23.36 18.38 -13.22
CA ALA A 244 24.41 18.86 -14.11
C ALA A 244 24.81 17.86 -15.22
N ARG A 245 24.47 16.57 -15.05
CA ARG A 245 24.71 15.50 -16.01
C ARG A 245 23.42 14.76 -16.40
N ARG A 246 22.26 15.41 -16.20
CA ARG A 246 20.94 14.88 -16.54
C ARG A 246 20.89 14.19 -17.91
N ASP A 247 21.50 14.80 -18.92
CA ASP A 247 21.41 14.32 -20.30
C ASP A 247 22.26 13.07 -20.57
N THR A 248 23.16 12.70 -19.65
CA THR A 248 23.90 11.42 -19.73
C THR A 248 23.11 10.26 -19.13
N LEU A 249 22.02 10.52 -18.41
CA LEU A 249 21.23 9.48 -17.74
C LEU A 249 20.22 8.84 -18.70
N PRO A 250 20.02 7.51 -18.61
CA PRO A 250 19.01 6.82 -19.39
C PRO A 250 17.61 7.33 -19.01
N VAL A 251 16.68 7.25 -19.95
CA VAL A 251 15.26 7.54 -19.68
C VAL A 251 14.54 6.22 -19.44
N ILE A 252 13.76 6.16 -18.37
CA ILE A 252 12.80 5.10 -18.11
C ILE A 252 11.42 5.71 -18.22
N GLU A 253 10.58 5.11 -19.07
CA GLU A 253 9.18 5.53 -19.22
C GLU A 253 8.24 4.54 -18.55
N GLY A 254 8.67 3.32 -18.24
CA GLY A 254 7.80 2.27 -17.71
C GLY A 254 7.30 2.47 -16.27
N GLU A 255 6.25 1.72 -15.93
CA GLU A 255 5.64 1.68 -14.60
C GLU A 255 6.43 0.74 -13.68
N PHE A 256 6.60 1.09 -12.41
CA PHE A 256 7.25 0.20 -11.46
C PHE A 256 6.19 -0.65 -10.75
N GLY A 257 5.09 0.00 -10.32
CA GLY A 257 4.10 -0.64 -9.46
C GLY A 257 4.65 -0.97 -8.08
N ASP A 258 3.79 -0.92 -7.07
CA ASP A 258 4.18 -1.18 -5.67
C ASP A 258 4.07 -2.67 -5.34
N THR A 259 5.19 -3.34 -5.07
CA THR A 259 5.23 -4.79 -4.77
C THR A 259 4.80 -5.14 -3.34
N TRP A 260 4.73 -4.16 -2.43
CA TRP A 260 4.23 -4.32 -1.06
C TRP A 260 2.75 -3.97 -0.92
N ILE A 261 2.12 -3.46 -1.98
CA ILE A 261 0.71 -3.06 -2.00
C ILE A 261 -0.26 -4.19 -1.62
N HIS A 262 0.20 -5.44 -1.69
CA HIS A 262 -0.56 -6.64 -1.38
C HIS A 262 -1.24 -6.62 0.00
N GLY A 263 -0.65 -5.92 0.95
CA GLY A 263 -1.16 -5.82 2.31
C GLY A 263 -2.40 -4.96 2.43
N ALA A 264 -2.72 -4.13 1.43
CA ALA A 264 -3.92 -3.28 1.46
C ALA A 264 -5.23 -4.09 1.56
N GLY A 265 -5.22 -5.37 1.16
CA GLY A 265 -6.38 -6.26 1.28
C GLY A 265 -6.53 -6.94 2.66
N SER A 266 -5.61 -6.70 3.60
CA SER A 266 -5.66 -7.30 4.94
C SER A 266 -6.67 -6.66 5.88
N ASP A 267 -6.96 -5.38 5.67
CA ASP A 267 -7.97 -4.64 6.43
C ASP A 267 -8.98 -3.98 5.50
N PRO A 268 -9.88 -4.77 4.88
CA PRO A 268 -10.82 -4.23 3.90
C PRO A 268 -11.80 -3.23 4.53
N ALA A 269 -12.10 -3.33 5.83
CA ALA A 269 -12.92 -2.35 6.54
C ALA A 269 -12.22 -0.99 6.66
N LYS A 270 -10.94 -0.96 7.09
CA LYS A 270 -10.13 0.26 7.15
C LYS A 270 -10.04 0.92 5.77
N VAL A 271 -9.75 0.13 4.75
CA VAL A 271 -9.55 0.61 3.38
C VAL A 271 -10.83 1.15 2.76
N ALA A 272 -11.95 0.43 2.86
CA ALA A 272 -13.22 0.90 2.31
C ALA A 272 -13.64 2.25 2.93
N ARG A 273 -13.48 2.39 4.26
CA ARG A 273 -13.75 3.65 4.97
C ARG A 273 -12.78 4.75 4.57
N TYR A 274 -11.47 4.47 4.52
CA TYR A 274 -10.44 5.41 4.06
C TYR A 274 -10.77 5.97 2.67
N ARG A 275 -11.07 5.08 1.71
CA ARG A 275 -11.42 5.47 0.33
C ARG A 275 -12.71 6.28 0.27
N CYS A 276 -13.71 5.90 1.06
CA CYS A 276 -14.97 6.65 1.17
C CYS A 276 -14.72 8.08 1.65
N VAL A 277 -13.94 8.25 2.72
CA VAL A 277 -13.57 9.56 3.26
C VAL A 277 -12.75 10.35 2.24
N ASP A 278 -11.70 9.79 1.65
CA ASP A 278 -10.82 10.51 0.71
C ASP A 278 -11.57 11.02 -0.53
N ARG A 279 -12.43 10.16 -1.10
CA ARG A 279 -13.29 10.54 -2.23
C ARG A 279 -14.27 11.65 -1.84
N PHE A 280 -14.95 11.50 -0.70
CA PHE A 280 -15.88 12.52 -0.21
C PHE A 280 -15.16 13.86 0.01
N LEU A 281 -13.99 13.86 0.65
CA LEU A 281 -13.20 15.08 0.85
C LEU A 281 -12.83 15.75 -0.48
N SER A 282 -12.47 14.95 -1.48
CA SER A 282 -12.10 15.45 -2.82
C SER A 282 -13.30 16.06 -3.56
N ASP A 283 -14.48 15.45 -3.47
CA ASP A 283 -15.71 15.98 -4.05
C ASP A 283 -16.19 17.28 -3.38
N GLN A 284 -15.80 17.51 -2.12
CA GLN A 284 -16.19 18.68 -1.33
C GLN A 284 -15.10 19.76 -1.26
N ASP A 285 -13.96 19.63 -1.96
CA ASP A 285 -12.83 20.58 -1.88
C ASP A 285 -13.12 21.90 -2.60
N THR A 286 -13.62 22.87 -1.84
CA THR A 286 -13.87 24.25 -2.26
C THR A 286 -13.01 25.20 -1.42
N SER A 287 -12.91 26.47 -1.82
CA SER A 287 -12.15 27.47 -1.04
C SER A 287 -12.67 27.63 0.40
N GLU A 288 -13.96 27.43 0.64
CA GLU A 288 -14.58 27.56 1.97
C GLU A 288 -14.29 26.35 2.87
N THR A 289 -14.35 25.15 2.31
CA THR A 289 -14.18 23.88 3.04
C THR A 289 -12.72 23.47 3.20
N ARG A 290 -11.81 24.04 2.39
CA ARG A 290 -10.39 23.66 2.32
C ARG A 290 -9.66 23.55 3.67
N PRO A 291 -9.79 24.51 4.62
CA PRO A 291 -9.08 24.37 5.89
C PRO A 291 -9.52 23.14 6.71
N LEU A 292 -10.82 22.83 6.70
CA LEU A 292 -11.37 21.65 7.36
C LEU A 292 -10.91 20.36 6.67
N ILE A 293 -10.94 20.35 5.33
CA ILE A 293 -10.48 19.22 4.53
C ILE A 293 -8.98 18.97 4.75
N GLN A 294 -8.16 20.01 4.82
CA GLN A 294 -6.73 19.89 5.13
C GLN A 294 -6.50 19.29 6.52
N ALA A 295 -7.30 19.67 7.52
CA ALA A 295 -7.23 19.08 8.86
C ALA A 295 -7.58 17.58 8.84
N ALA A 296 -8.64 17.19 8.12
CA ALA A 296 -9.00 15.79 7.94
C ALA A 296 -7.93 14.99 7.16
N ARG A 297 -7.41 15.55 6.06
CA ARG A 297 -6.33 14.95 5.26
C ARG A 297 -5.04 14.77 6.05
N GLN A 298 -4.77 15.61 7.05
CA GLN A 298 -3.60 15.43 7.92
C GLN A 298 -3.60 14.09 8.64
N GLN A 299 -4.78 13.60 9.03
CA GLN A 299 -4.95 12.28 9.67
C GLN A 299 -5.04 11.18 8.61
N LEU A 300 -5.78 11.43 7.54
CA LEU A 300 -5.99 10.45 6.47
C LEU A 300 -4.68 10.07 5.75
N LEU A 301 -3.72 10.99 5.67
CA LEU A 301 -2.38 10.78 5.10
C LEU A 301 -1.58 9.69 5.82
N LEU A 302 -1.93 9.37 7.07
CA LEU A 302 -1.27 8.34 7.86
C LEU A 302 -1.69 6.92 7.45
N VAL A 303 -2.85 6.76 6.80
CA VAL A 303 -3.33 5.45 6.35
C VAL A 303 -2.48 4.83 5.23
N PRO A 304 -2.08 5.56 4.17
CA PRO A 304 -1.19 5.04 3.14
C PRO A 304 0.30 5.06 3.53
N GLU A 305 0.65 5.48 4.76
CA GLU A 305 1.96 5.16 5.33
C GLU A 305 2.14 3.63 5.30
N HIS A 306 3.34 3.17 4.96
CA HIS A 306 3.54 1.77 4.56
C HIS A 306 3.54 0.75 5.70
N THR A 307 3.30 1.17 6.95
CA THR A 307 3.23 0.26 8.11
C THR A 307 1.85 0.22 8.74
N TRP A 308 1.31 -0.99 8.91
CA TRP A 308 -0.12 -1.21 9.22
C TRP A 308 -0.36 -1.85 10.59
N GLY A 309 0.64 -1.76 11.47
CA GLY A 309 0.65 -2.36 12.79
C GLY A 309 2.04 -2.81 13.17
N LYS A 310 2.15 -3.59 14.25
CA LYS A 310 3.40 -4.23 14.67
C LYS A 310 3.79 -5.37 13.72
N ASP A 311 5.09 -5.67 13.62
CA ASP A 311 5.57 -6.85 12.90
C ASP A 311 5.36 -8.16 13.67
N GLU A 312 5.03 -9.24 12.95
CA GLU A 312 4.81 -10.54 13.58
C GLU A 312 6.09 -11.10 14.20
N LYS A 313 7.23 -10.96 13.49
CA LYS A 313 8.52 -11.56 13.85
C LYS A 313 9.07 -11.06 15.19
N SER A 314 8.63 -9.91 15.69
CA SER A 314 9.10 -9.31 16.95
C SER A 314 8.01 -9.24 18.02
N HIS A 315 6.73 -9.10 17.63
CA HIS A 315 5.66 -8.75 18.57
C HIS A 315 4.61 -9.83 18.79
N LEU A 316 4.50 -10.84 17.92
CA LEU A 316 3.57 -11.97 18.15
C LEU A 316 4.31 -13.30 18.21
N LYS A 317 5.19 -13.59 17.24
CA LYS A 317 5.99 -14.83 17.14
C LYS A 317 5.19 -16.13 17.33
N ASP A 318 3.93 -16.15 16.91
CA ASP A 318 3.13 -17.37 16.97
C ASP A 318 3.39 -18.26 15.76
N TYR A 319 4.26 -19.25 15.84
CA TYR A 319 4.51 -20.15 14.70
C TYR A 319 3.80 -21.50 14.82
N ASN A 320 2.82 -21.62 15.72
CA ASN A 320 2.18 -22.91 16.02
C ASN A 320 0.65 -22.90 15.81
N ASN A 321 -0.04 -21.82 16.19
CA ASN A 321 -1.50 -21.84 16.32
C ASN A 321 -2.20 -21.42 15.01
N TYR A 322 -2.11 -22.26 13.98
CA TYR A 322 -2.73 -21.99 12.67
C TYR A 322 -4.14 -22.56 12.51
N THR A 323 -4.40 -23.77 13.02
CA THR A 323 -5.75 -24.35 12.93
C THR A 323 -6.75 -23.45 13.65
N LEU A 324 -7.99 -23.37 13.15
CA LEU A 324 -9.01 -22.49 13.74
C LEU A 324 -9.17 -22.71 15.24
N GLN A 325 -9.16 -23.97 15.68
CA GLN A 325 -9.32 -24.31 17.10
C GLN A 325 -8.12 -23.81 17.92
N HIS A 326 -6.88 -24.14 17.51
CA HIS A 326 -5.69 -23.70 18.25
C HIS A 326 -5.57 -22.18 18.25
N PHE A 327 -5.79 -21.52 17.11
CA PHE A 327 -5.80 -20.07 16.99
C PHE A 327 -6.83 -19.44 17.94
N ASN A 328 -8.09 -19.89 17.90
CA ASN A 328 -9.14 -19.33 18.74
C ASN A 328 -8.88 -19.56 20.23
N ASP A 329 -8.37 -20.74 20.61
CA ASP A 329 -8.03 -21.04 21.99
C ASP A 329 -6.87 -20.17 22.49
N ALA A 330 -5.82 -20.01 21.69
CA ALA A 330 -4.66 -19.18 22.00
C ALA A 330 -5.02 -17.68 22.05
N ARG A 331 -5.80 -17.20 21.08
CA ARG A 331 -6.33 -15.83 21.00
C ARG A 331 -7.22 -15.52 22.20
N LYS A 332 -8.14 -16.42 22.56
CA LYS A 332 -9.01 -16.27 23.74
C LYS A 332 -8.23 -16.30 25.05
N ALA A 333 -7.19 -17.12 25.13
CA ALA A 333 -6.29 -17.17 26.28
C ALA A 333 -5.29 -16.01 26.32
N ASP A 334 -5.25 -15.19 25.26
CA ASP A 334 -4.36 -14.04 25.07
C ASP A 334 -2.89 -14.39 25.33
N ARG A 335 -2.41 -15.49 24.74
CA ARG A 335 -1.03 -15.98 24.92
C ARG A 335 -0.54 -16.76 23.73
N VAL A 336 0.74 -16.65 23.44
CA VAL A 336 1.43 -17.47 22.45
C VAL A 336 2.21 -18.58 23.15
N ALA A 337 2.06 -19.82 22.66
CA ALA A 337 2.85 -20.95 23.14
C ALA A 337 4.26 -20.88 22.54
N ALA A 338 5.27 -21.38 23.26
CA ALA A 338 6.64 -21.45 22.74
C ALA A 338 6.67 -22.18 21.38
N PRO A 339 7.39 -21.67 20.37
CA PRO A 339 7.46 -22.28 19.04
C PRO A 339 8.05 -23.69 19.10
N HIS A 340 7.64 -24.56 18.16
CA HIS A 340 8.18 -25.91 18.04
C HIS A 340 9.70 -25.92 17.76
N GLU A 341 10.20 -24.93 17.02
CA GLU A 341 11.61 -24.73 16.72
C GLU A 341 12.00 -23.24 16.87
N ASP A 342 13.12 -22.96 17.54
CA ASP A 342 13.67 -21.60 17.74
C ASP A 342 14.55 -21.19 16.54
N GLU A 343 14.06 -21.36 15.31
CA GLU A 343 14.86 -21.10 14.11
C GLU A 343 15.07 -19.58 13.86
N PHE A 344 14.13 -18.74 14.32
CA PHE A 344 14.13 -17.30 14.10
C PHE A 344 14.42 -16.47 15.36
N GLY A 345 14.99 -17.07 16.41
CA GLY A 345 15.33 -16.36 17.65
C GLY A 345 14.09 -15.92 18.45
N ALA A 346 13.10 -16.79 18.54
CA ALA A 346 11.96 -16.65 19.43
C ALA A 346 12.40 -16.76 20.90
N ARG A 347 12.86 -15.64 21.44
CA ARG A 347 13.10 -15.47 22.89
C ARG A 347 11.81 -15.70 23.68
N ASP A 348 11.95 -16.23 24.90
CA ASP A 348 10.93 -16.15 25.95
C ASP A 348 10.39 -14.71 26.04
N GLY A 349 9.10 -14.53 25.77
CA GLY A 349 8.42 -13.24 25.79
C GLY A 349 6.93 -13.40 26.10
N ASP A 350 6.33 -12.38 26.71
CA ASP A 350 4.89 -12.32 26.98
C ASP A 350 4.14 -11.79 25.75
N TYR A 351 4.10 -12.59 24.68
CA TYR A 351 3.40 -12.22 23.44
C TYR A 351 1.89 -12.44 23.57
N ARG A 352 1.11 -11.41 23.21
CA ARG A 352 -0.33 -11.34 23.41
C ARG A 352 -1.04 -10.99 22.12
N TYR A 353 -2.13 -11.69 21.83
CA TYR A 353 -2.95 -11.40 20.65
C TYR A 353 -3.62 -10.03 20.79
N SER A 354 -4.07 -9.68 21.99
CA SER A 354 -4.71 -8.38 22.26
C SER A 354 -3.75 -7.20 22.04
N ASP A 355 -2.47 -7.33 22.42
CA ASP A 355 -1.45 -6.30 22.19
C ASP A 355 -1.11 -6.13 20.69
N PHE A 356 -1.15 -7.23 19.93
CA PHE A 356 -0.95 -7.20 18.49
C PHE A 356 -2.15 -6.58 17.76
N GLU A 357 -3.37 -7.02 18.09
CA GLU A 357 -4.62 -6.47 17.54
C GLU A 357 -4.81 -4.98 17.86
N ALA A 358 -4.39 -4.54 19.06
CA ALA A 358 -4.44 -3.13 19.44
C ALA A 358 -3.63 -2.25 18.47
N SER A 359 -2.53 -2.75 17.91
CA SER A 359 -1.75 -2.01 16.92
C SER A 359 -2.50 -1.81 15.59
N TRP A 360 -3.35 -2.75 15.20
CA TRP A 360 -4.19 -2.61 14.00
C TRP A 360 -5.36 -1.66 14.25
N GLU A 361 -5.95 -1.72 15.45
CA GLU A 361 -7.00 -0.80 15.84
C GLU A 361 -6.49 0.65 15.89
N GLU A 362 -5.26 0.88 16.38
CA GLU A 362 -4.61 2.20 16.34
C GLU A 362 -4.52 2.74 14.90
N GLN A 363 -4.20 1.89 13.92
CA GLN A 363 -4.14 2.28 12.51
C GLN A 363 -5.51 2.67 11.94
N ARG A 364 -6.57 2.01 12.42
CA ARG A 364 -7.96 2.39 12.07
C ARG A 364 -8.34 3.74 12.65
N GLN A 365 -7.77 4.13 13.79
CA GLN A 365 -8.05 5.42 14.42
C GLN A 365 -7.70 6.61 13.52
N TYR A 366 -6.76 6.50 12.58
CA TYR A 366 -6.48 7.57 11.62
C TYR A 366 -7.71 7.95 10.77
N VAL A 367 -8.51 6.96 10.37
CA VAL A 367 -9.76 7.21 9.65
C VAL A 367 -10.80 7.86 10.57
N HIS A 368 -10.89 7.41 11.83
CA HIS A 368 -11.78 8.01 12.82
C HIS A 368 -11.43 9.48 13.10
N GLN A 369 -10.15 9.78 13.32
CA GLN A 369 -9.66 11.14 13.56
C GLN A 369 -9.86 12.06 12.35
N ALA A 370 -9.77 11.52 11.13
CA ALA A 370 -10.11 12.29 9.92
C ALA A 370 -11.61 12.66 9.86
N ILE A 371 -12.50 11.77 10.31
CA ILE A 371 -13.94 12.04 10.42
C ILE A 371 -14.20 13.05 11.55
N GLU A 372 -13.57 12.88 12.71
CA GLU A 372 -13.68 13.78 13.88
C GLU A 372 -13.23 15.20 13.56
N ALA A 373 -12.22 15.37 12.69
CA ALA A 373 -11.77 16.68 12.23
C ALA A 373 -12.87 17.50 11.52
N LEU A 374 -13.95 16.85 11.07
CA LEU A 374 -15.11 17.50 10.47
C LEU A 374 -16.26 17.75 11.45
N GLU A 375 -16.16 17.31 12.71
CA GLU A 375 -17.22 17.47 13.70
C GLU A 375 -17.67 18.94 13.86
N GLY A 376 -18.98 19.15 13.97
CA GLY A 376 -19.58 20.47 14.04
C GLY A 376 -19.62 21.24 12.71
N SER A 377 -19.01 20.74 11.64
CA SER A 377 -19.11 21.34 10.30
C SER A 377 -20.33 20.85 9.51
N SER A 378 -20.61 21.54 8.39
CA SER A 378 -21.65 21.13 7.43
C SER A 378 -21.32 19.83 6.68
N LEU A 379 -20.07 19.37 6.71
CA LEU A 379 -19.61 18.19 5.99
C LEU A 379 -19.78 16.88 6.78
N HIS A 380 -19.91 16.95 8.11
CA HIS A 380 -19.90 15.77 8.95
C HIS A 380 -21.10 14.83 8.68
N GLN A 381 -22.33 15.36 8.71
CA GLN A 381 -23.52 14.54 8.52
C GLN A 381 -23.60 13.92 7.11
N PRO A 382 -23.30 14.65 6.01
CA PRO A 382 -23.19 14.03 4.70
C PRO A 382 -22.12 12.91 4.64
N LEU A 383 -20.95 13.09 5.26
CA LEU A 383 -19.94 12.04 5.31
C LEU A 383 -20.43 10.79 6.06
N LEU A 384 -21.13 10.95 7.19
CA LEU A 384 -21.70 9.82 7.92
C LEU A 384 -22.74 9.06 7.08
N ALA A 385 -23.52 9.77 6.26
CA ALA A 385 -24.47 9.14 5.34
C ALA A 385 -23.75 8.33 4.25
N GLU A 386 -22.65 8.85 3.69
CA GLU A 386 -21.79 8.11 2.75
C GLU A 386 -21.16 6.87 3.40
N LEU A 387 -20.67 6.98 4.63
CA LEU A 387 -20.11 5.85 5.39
C LEU A 387 -21.16 4.77 5.69
N ASP A 388 -22.41 5.15 5.98
CA ASP A 388 -23.50 4.18 6.20
C ASP A 388 -23.79 3.32 4.95
N THR A 389 -23.42 3.79 3.74
CA THR A 389 -23.56 2.98 2.51
C THR A 389 -22.62 1.76 2.47
N LEU A 390 -21.58 1.75 3.31
CA LEU A 390 -20.67 0.62 3.50
C LEU A 390 -21.23 -0.44 4.47
N THR A 391 -22.27 -0.10 5.24
CA THR A 391 -22.85 -1.01 6.22
C THR A 391 -23.50 -2.20 5.52
N PRO A 392 -23.05 -3.45 5.80
CA PRO A 392 -23.67 -4.65 5.24
C PRO A 392 -25.10 -4.81 5.78
N ARG A 393 -26.05 -5.04 4.89
CA ARG A 393 -27.47 -5.24 5.21
C ARG A 393 -27.98 -6.48 4.50
N ARG A 394 -28.07 -7.58 5.25
CA ARG A 394 -28.59 -8.85 4.73
C ARG A 394 -30.06 -8.71 4.36
N ARG A 395 -30.40 -8.94 3.10
CA ARG A 395 -31.79 -9.09 2.69
C ARG A 395 -32.27 -10.49 3.10
N ALA A 396 -33.38 -10.56 3.82
CA ALA A 396 -34.00 -11.84 4.15
C ALA A 396 -34.55 -12.51 2.88
N HIS A 397 -34.17 -13.76 2.65
CA HIS A 397 -34.64 -14.57 1.53
C HIS A 397 -36.16 -14.71 1.58
N ARG A 398 -36.85 -14.45 0.45
CA ARG A 398 -38.31 -14.59 0.32
C ARG A 398 -38.65 -15.72 -0.68
N PRO A 399 -38.86 -16.96 -0.21
CA PRO A 399 -39.08 -18.12 -1.10
C PRO A 399 -40.29 -17.97 -2.02
N GLN A 400 -41.28 -17.18 -1.63
CA GLN A 400 -42.53 -16.98 -2.37
C GLN A 400 -42.37 -16.08 -3.61
N THR A 401 -41.28 -15.31 -3.69
CA THR A 401 -40.95 -14.43 -4.82
C THR A 401 -39.75 -14.93 -5.63
N ALA A 402 -39.12 -16.03 -5.20
CA ALA A 402 -38.06 -16.70 -5.94
C ALA A 402 -38.59 -17.17 -7.30
N ARG A 403 -37.99 -16.65 -8.38
CA ARG A 403 -38.26 -17.11 -9.75
C ARG A 403 -37.05 -17.90 -10.23
N PRO A 404 -37.24 -19.01 -10.94
CA PRO A 404 -36.14 -19.65 -11.66
C PRO A 404 -35.49 -18.63 -12.59
N ILE A 405 -34.17 -18.47 -12.48
CA ILE A 405 -33.34 -17.79 -13.47
C ILE A 405 -32.71 -18.87 -14.33
N ASP A 406 -33.49 -19.43 -15.26
CA ASP A 406 -33.02 -20.36 -16.28
C ASP A 406 -32.93 -19.66 -17.64
N GLY A 407 -31.96 -20.04 -18.47
CA GLY A 407 -31.83 -19.49 -19.81
C GLY A 407 -31.47 -18.00 -19.85
N MET A 408 -31.95 -17.30 -20.89
CA MET A 408 -31.61 -15.90 -21.17
C MET A 408 -32.72 -14.98 -20.66
N HIS A 409 -32.34 -13.91 -19.95
CA HIS A 409 -33.25 -12.92 -19.37
C HIS A 409 -32.96 -11.55 -19.93
N GLN A 410 -34.01 -10.78 -20.24
CA GLN A 410 -33.84 -9.35 -20.49
C GLN A 410 -33.94 -8.59 -19.15
N LEU A 411 -32.89 -7.86 -18.80
CA LEU A 411 -32.77 -7.00 -17.61
C LEU A 411 -32.15 -5.67 -18.03
N GLY A 412 -32.88 -4.57 -17.83
CA GLY A 412 -32.48 -3.27 -18.37
C GLY A 412 -32.16 -3.34 -19.87
N GLY A 413 -31.02 -2.77 -20.28
CA GLY A 413 -30.50 -2.82 -21.66
C GLY A 413 -29.69 -4.07 -22.01
N PHE A 414 -29.87 -5.17 -21.27
CA PHE A 414 -29.02 -6.37 -21.38
C PHE A 414 -29.82 -7.67 -21.53
N GLY A 415 -29.36 -8.52 -22.44
CA GLY A 415 -29.66 -9.95 -22.44
C GLY A 415 -28.62 -10.69 -21.59
N VAL A 416 -29.04 -11.31 -20.49
CA VAL A 416 -28.14 -11.95 -19.52
C VAL A 416 -28.45 -13.42 -19.23
N ARG A 417 -27.41 -14.19 -18.93
CA ARG A 417 -27.49 -15.55 -18.41
C ARG A 417 -26.64 -15.68 -17.16
N PHE A 418 -27.21 -16.22 -16.09
CA PHE A 418 -26.51 -16.50 -14.83
C PHE A 418 -26.04 -17.96 -14.78
N CYS A 419 -24.95 -18.22 -14.06
CA CYS A 419 -24.57 -19.56 -13.63
C CYS A 419 -25.39 -19.95 -12.41
N GLU A 420 -26.11 -21.06 -12.48
CA GLU A 420 -26.97 -21.56 -11.40
C GLU A 420 -26.18 -21.98 -10.14
N GLN A 421 -24.90 -22.30 -10.29
CA GLN A 421 -24.03 -22.67 -9.17
C GLN A 421 -23.37 -21.45 -8.50
N THR A 422 -22.88 -20.50 -9.30
CA THR A 422 -22.02 -19.42 -8.79
C THR A 422 -22.69 -18.07 -8.69
N GLY A 423 -23.86 -17.88 -9.30
CA GLY A 423 -24.52 -16.58 -9.37
C GLY A 423 -23.84 -15.57 -10.30
N ALA A 424 -22.73 -15.94 -10.93
CA ALA A 424 -21.99 -15.09 -11.88
C ALA A 424 -22.71 -15.00 -13.22
N LEU A 425 -22.51 -13.90 -13.95
CA LEU A 425 -23.04 -13.74 -15.31
C LEU A 425 -22.14 -14.48 -16.31
N THR A 426 -22.67 -15.49 -16.99
CA THR A 426 -21.96 -16.26 -18.03
C THR A 426 -22.18 -15.73 -19.44
N SER A 427 -23.15 -14.84 -19.62
CA SER A 427 -23.37 -14.06 -20.84
C SER A 427 -24.06 -12.77 -20.43
N CYS A 428 -23.63 -11.66 -21.03
CA CYS A 428 -24.14 -10.33 -20.83
C CYS A 428 -23.99 -9.55 -22.14
N VAL A 429 -25.05 -9.57 -22.95
CA VAL A 429 -25.09 -8.94 -24.26
C VAL A 429 -25.87 -7.63 -24.16
N ASP A 430 -25.24 -6.51 -24.49
CA ASP A 430 -25.93 -5.22 -24.52
C ASP A 430 -26.78 -5.02 -25.79
N ASP A 431 -27.55 -3.94 -25.81
CA ASP A 431 -28.42 -3.57 -26.94
C ASP A 431 -27.69 -3.38 -28.29
N SER A 432 -26.36 -3.21 -28.29
CA SER A 432 -25.56 -3.17 -29.53
C SER A 432 -25.08 -4.54 -30.00
N GLY A 433 -25.38 -5.60 -29.25
CA GLY A 433 -24.97 -6.97 -29.55
C GLY A 433 -23.56 -7.32 -29.03
N GLN A 434 -22.95 -6.48 -28.18
CA GLN A 434 -21.64 -6.76 -27.62
C GLN A 434 -21.76 -7.65 -26.39
N GLU A 435 -21.01 -8.76 -26.39
CA GLU A 435 -20.86 -9.65 -25.24
C GLU A 435 -19.81 -9.10 -24.26
N TRP A 436 -20.20 -8.87 -23.01
CA TRP A 436 -19.33 -8.34 -21.94
C TRP A 436 -18.67 -9.47 -21.15
N ALA A 437 -19.26 -10.67 -21.09
CA ALA A 437 -18.68 -11.85 -20.45
C ALA A 437 -17.86 -12.71 -21.44
N ALA A 438 -17.16 -12.07 -22.38
CA ALA A 438 -16.59 -12.73 -23.55
C ALA A 438 -15.44 -13.71 -23.22
N ASN A 439 -14.68 -13.42 -22.16
CA ASN A 439 -13.52 -14.21 -21.77
C ASN A 439 -13.74 -15.01 -20.47
N GLY A 440 -14.93 -14.93 -19.89
CA GLY A 440 -15.29 -15.64 -18.67
C GLY A 440 -16.42 -14.95 -17.92
N PRO A 441 -16.88 -15.53 -16.79
CA PRO A 441 -18.01 -14.98 -16.06
C PRO A 441 -17.71 -13.60 -15.45
N LEU A 442 -18.75 -12.78 -15.28
CA LEU A 442 -18.69 -11.50 -14.56
C LEU A 442 -19.20 -11.68 -13.13
N ALA A 443 -18.52 -11.02 -12.19
CA ALA A 443 -18.77 -11.12 -10.75
C ALA A 443 -18.68 -12.55 -10.21
N LEU A 444 -17.64 -13.30 -10.62
CA LEU A 444 -17.34 -14.62 -10.09
C LEU A 444 -16.67 -14.52 -8.72
N PHE A 445 -17.36 -14.92 -7.66
CA PHE A 445 -16.76 -15.05 -6.34
C PHE A 445 -15.78 -16.23 -6.30
N GLN A 446 -14.59 -16.00 -5.73
CA GLN A 446 -13.57 -17.03 -5.55
C GLN A 446 -12.87 -16.88 -4.20
N TYR A 447 -12.65 -18.01 -3.53
CA TYR A 447 -11.82 -18.12 -2.34
C TYR A 447 -10.56 -18.93 -2.66
N GLN A 448 -9.41 -18.53 -2.12
CA GLN A 448 -8.14 -19.23 -2.24
C GLN A 448 -7.58 -19.55 -0.86
N SER A 449 -7.08 -20.77 -0.68
CA SER A 449 -6.16 -21.15 0.40
C SER A 449 -4.76 -21.37 -0.16
N PHE A 450 -3.74 -21.19 0.68
CA PHE A 450 -2.34 -21.40 0.31
C PHE A 450 -1.65 -22.38 1.27
N ASP A 451 -0.60 -23.04 0.80
CA ASP A 451 0.23 -23.96 1.60
C ASP A 451 1.65 -23.41 1.75
N ALA A 452 2.48 -24.11 2.52
CA ALA A 452 3.89 -23.75 2.71
C ALA A 452 4.67 -23.64 1.39
N ALA A 453 4.40 -24.56 0.46
CA ALA A 453 5.07 -24.58 -0.85
C ALA A 453 4.76 -23.33 -1.68
N SER A 454 3.56 -22.77 -1.54
CA SER A 454 3.18 -21.52 -2.19
C SER A 454 4.08 -20.34 -1.75
N TYR A 455 4.41 -20.26 -0.46
CA TYR A 455 5.34 -19.24 0.05
C TYR A 455 6.78 -19.47 -0.39
N GLU A 456 7.26 -20.72 -0.42
CA GLU A 456 8.63 -20.99 -0.89
C GLU A 456 8.82 -20.62 -2.37
N VAL A 457 7.81 -20.85 -3.21
CA VAL A 457 7.83 -20.40 -4.62
C VAL A 457 7.86 -18.88 -4.71
N PHE A 458 7.05 -18.18 -3.91
CA PHE A 458 7.04 -16.71 -3.86
C PHE A 458 8.41 -16.19 -3.41
N LEU A 459 8.89 -16.64 -2.26
CA LEU A 459 10.09 -16.12 -1.61
C LEU A 459 11.34 -16.41 -2.45
N GLY A 460 11.44 -17.58 -3.07
CA GLY A 460 12.56 -17.93 -3.96
C GLY A 460 12.63 -17.07 -5.24
N ARG A 461 11.55 -16.35 -5.58
CA ARG A 461 11.53 -15.36 -6.67
C ARG A 461 11.63 -13.93 -6.18
N TYR A 462 11.02 -13.65 -5.02
CA TYR A 462 10.86 -12.29 -4.51
C TYR A 462 12.06 -11.83 -3.70
N ASN A 463 12.73 -12.71 -2.95
CA ASN A 463 13.89 -12.33 -2.15
C ASN A 463 15.18 -12.82 -2.82
N PRO A 464 15.95 -11.92 -3.48
CA PRO A 464 17.17 -12.30 -4.17
C PRO A 464 18.35 -12.60 -3.22
N ASP A 465 18.27 -12.20 -1.94
CA ASP A 465 19.36 -12.29 -0.95
C ASP A 465 18.91 -13.06 0.30
N ILE A 466 18.18 -14.15 0.08
CA ILE A 466 17.56 -14.93 1.17
C ILE A 466 18.60 -15.53 2.13
N ASP A 467 19.83 -15.79 1.67
CA ASP A 467 20.91 -16.35 2.49
C ASP A 467 21.33 -15.38 3.60
N ASN A 468 21.28 -14.06 3.36
CA ASN A 468 21.63 -13.04 4.35
C ASN A 468 20.41 -12.47 5.08
N THR A 469 19.24 -12.46 4.43
CA THR A 469 18.03 -11.82 4.96
C THR A 469 17.03 -12.81 5.58
N GLY A 470 17.20 -14.11 5.38
CA GLY A 470 16.19 -15.13 5.70
C GLY A 470 15.79 -15.19 7.17
N SER A 471 16.64 -14.78 8.10
CA SER A 471 16.33 -14.76 9.54
C SER A 471 15.20 -13.81 9.92
N TRP A 472 14.97 -12.75 9.13
CA TRP A 472 13.89 -11.78 9.34
C TRP A 472 12.92 -11.70 8.16
N ALA A 473 13.38 -11.93 6.93
CA ALA A 473 12.53 -11.84 5.74
C ALA A 473 11.55 -13.01 5.62
N ARG A 474 11.92 -14.21 6.09
CA ARG A 474 11.00 -15.36 6.13
C ARG A 474 9.76 -15.06 6.98
N PRO A 475 9.88 -14.70 8.27
CA PRO A 475 8.70 -14.41 9.07
C PRO A 475 7.93 -13.14 8.61
N ASP A 476 8.57 -12.21 7.90
CA ASP A 476 7.87 -11.04 7.36
C ASP A 476 7.02 -11.37 6.12
N PHE A 477 7.52 -12.20 5.21
CA PHE A 477 6.89 -12.47 3.91
C PHE A 477 6.20 -13.84 3.83
N THR A 478 6.30 -14.66 4.88
CA THR A 478 5.66 -15.98 4.95
C THR A 478 4.95 -16.17 6.29
N LYS A 479 4.47 -17.40 6.55
CA LYS A 479 3.89 -17.81 7.83
C LYS A 479 4.69 -19.01 8.35
N PRO A 480 5.75 -18.83 9.16
CA PRO A 480 6.58 -19.94 9.63
C PRO A 480 5.79 -20.98 10.43
N GLY A 481 6.11 -22.26 10.27
CA GLY A 481 5.45 -23.38 10.96
C GLY A 481 4.14 -23.86 10.32
N ILE A 482 3.65 -23.22 9.25
CA ILE A 482 2.44 -23.68 8.55
C ILE A 482 2.62 -25.06 7.90
N GLU A 483 3.84 -25.47 7.59
CA GLU A 483 4.20 -26.79 7.07
C GLU A 483 3.84 -27.94 8.03
N HIS A 484 3.63 -27.64 9.31
CA HIS A 484 3.15 -28.59 10.32
C HIS A 484 1.62 -28.66 10.42
N THR A 485 0.90 -27.84 9.65
CA THR A 485 -0.56 -27.86 9.64
C THR A 485 -1.08 -28.98 8.73
N GLU A 486 -1.57 -30.06 9.34
CA GLU A 486 -2.14 -31.19 8.60
C GLU A 486 -3.33 -30.78 7.72
N GLY A 487 -3.33 -31.25 6.47
CA GLY A 487 -4.43 -31.05 5.52
C GLY A 487 -4.49 -29.68 4.85
N LEU A 488 -3.58 -28.76 5.17
CA LEU A 488 -3.47 -27.47 4.47
C LEU A 488 -2.94 -27.69 3.06
N VAL A 489 -3.69 -27.24 2.07
CA VAL A 489 -3.35 -27.36 0.65
C VAL A 489 -3.75 -26.10 -0.10
N ARG A 490 -2.99 -25.74 -1.13
CA ARG A 490 -3.41 -24.70 -2.08
C ARG A 490 -4.68 -25.16 -2.81
N GLN A 491 -5.76 -24.40 -2.67
CA GLN A 491 -7.03 -24.68 -3.33
C GLN A 491 -7.72 -23.41 -3.76
N GLU A 492 -8.57 -23.57 -4.78
CA GLU A 492 -9.52 -22.55 -5.21
C GLU A 492 -10.93 -23.10 -5.00
N LEU A 493 -11.76 -22.32 -4.32
CA LEU A 493 -13.13 -22.68 -4.01
C LEU A 493 -14.08 -21.65 -4.62
N TYR A 494 -15.13 -22.16 -5.23
CA TYR A 494 -16.19 -21.41 -5.87
C TYR A 494 -17.53 -21.78 -5.23
N PRO A 495 -18.57 -20.93 -5.30
CA PRO A 495 -19.89 -21.30 -4.79
C PRO A 495 -20.40 -22.59 -5.45
N ALA A 496 -21.01 -23.45 -4.63
CA ALA A 496 -21.55 -24.75 -5.04
C ALA A 496 -23.01 -24.66 -5.51
N ALA A 497 -23.75 -23.67 -4.99
CA ALA A 497 -25.13 -23.38 -5.36
C ALA A 497 -25.43 -21.89 -5.18
N ALA A 498 -26.39 -21.40 -5.94
CA ALA A 498 -26.90 -20.04 -5.85
C ALA A 498 -28.43 -20.04 -5.81
N GLU A 499 -29.01 -19.22 -4.94
CA GLU A 499 -30.46 -19.00 -4.85
C GLU A 499 -30.79 -17.59 -5.32
N PHE A 500 -31.77 -17.46 -6.22
CA PHE A 500 -32.06 -16.20 -6.91
C PHE A 500 -33.40 -15.59 -6.48
N GLU A 501 -33.41 -14.28 -6.26
CA GLU A 501 -34.61 -13.47 -6.11
C GLU A 501 -34.57 -12.32 -7.13
N ARG A 502 -35.65 -12.12 -7.88
CA ARG A 502 -35.74 -11.06 -8.91
C ARG A 502 -36.89 -10.09 -8.60
N GLU A 503 -36.59 -8.80 -8.68
CA GLU A 503 -37.57 -7.71 -8.57
C GLU A 503 -37.29 -6.65 -9.64
N GLY A 504 -38.06 -6.67 -10.73
CA GLY A 504 -37.81 -5.83 -11.91
C GLY A 504 -36.45 -6.14 -12.54
N ASP A 505 -35.60 -5.11 -12.60
CA ASP A 505 -34.21 -5.14 -13.10
C ASP A 505 -33.18 -5.33 -11.97
N ASN A 506 -33.63 -5.76 -10.80
CA ASN A 506 -32.75 -6.11 -9.69
C ASN A 506 -32.75 -7.63 -9.48
N VAL A 507 -31.57 -8.20 -9.25
CA VAL A 507 -31.39 -9.63 -8.97
C VAL A 507 -30.52 -9.78 -7.74
N TRP A 508 -31.04 -10.46 -6.71
CA TRP A 508 -30.30 -10.86 -5.53
C TRP A 508 -29.95 -12.32 -5.63
N VAL A 509 -28.74 -12.67 -5.21
CA VAL A 509 -28.22 -14.02 -5.27
C VAL A 509 -27.60 -14.38 -3.93
N ASP A 510 -28.20 -15.32 -3.21
CA ASP A 510 -27.58 -15.93 -2.03
C ASP A 510 -26.66 -17.07 -2.49
N LEU A 511 -25.38 -16.99 -2.14
CA LEU A 511 -24.38 -17.98 -2.52
C LEU A 511 -24.15 -18.97 -1.39
N ALA A 512 -24.23 -20.25 -1.71
CA ALA A 512 -23.83 -21.34 -0.84
C ALA A 512 -22.46 -21.86 -1.27
N LEU A 513 -21.47 -21.74 -0.38
CA LEU A 513 -20.15 -22.32 -0.62
C LEU A 513 -20.15 -23.83 -0.32
N PRO A 514 -19.21 -24.60 -0.89
CA PRO A 514 -19.03 -26.01 -0.58
C PRO A 514 -18.92 -26.24 0.94
N GLU A 515 -19.26 -27.46 1.39
CA GLU A 515 -19.19 -27.82 2.80
C GLU A 515 -17.82 -27.47 3.40
N ARG A 516 -17.84 -26.72 4.51
CA ARG A 516 -16.63 -26.19 5.16
C ARG A 516 -15.73 -27.34 5.60
N GLN A 517 -14.57 -27.46 4.97
CA GLN A 517 -13.50 -28.34 5.41
C GLN A 517 -12.75 -27.70 6.61
N PRO A 518 -12.06 -28.51 7.44
CA PRO A 518 -11.27 -28.00 8.57
C PRO A 518 -10.09 -27.07 8.25
N TRP A 519 -9.84 -26.76 6.98
CA TRP A 519 -8.75 -25.88 6.54
C TRP A 519 -9.24 -24.66 5.76
N CYS A 520 -10.57 -24.47 5.60
CA CYS A 520 -11.17 -23.34 4.86
C CYS A 520 -12.12 -22.49 5.73
N TYR A 521 -11.71 -22.21 6.97
CA TYR A 521 -12.57 -21.60 7.99
C TYR A 521 -12.80 -20.09 7.86
N GLY A 522 -11.93 -19.36 7.15
CA GLY A 522 -12.14 -17.93 6.96
C GLY A 522 -13.13 -17.61 5.83
N ILE A 523 -13.71 -18.61 5.16
CA ILE A 523 -14.85 -18.43 4.26
C ILE A 523 -16.05 -17.80 5.02
N PRO A 524 -16.62 -16.67 4.57
CA PRO A 524 -17.84 -16.13 5.16
C PRO A 524 -19.00 -17.13 5.16
N ALA A 525 -19.88 -17.09 6.18
CA ALA A 525 -20.97 -18.06 6.30
C ALA A 525 -22.10 -17.79 5.31
N CYS A 526 -22.32 -16.52 4.98
CA CYS A 526 -23.30 -16.08 4.02
C CYS A 526 -22.68 -15.05 3.10
N ILE A 527 -22.93 -15.19 1.80
CA ILE A 527 -22.52 -14.23 0.79
C ILE A 527 -23.73 -13.92 -0.08
N GLN A 528 -24.01 -12.65 -0.31
CA GLN A 528 -25.11 -12.18 -1.12
C GLN A 528 -24.58 -11.25 -2.21
N LEU A 529 -24.89 -11.54 -3.46
CA LEU A 529 -24.72 -10.62 -4.58
C LEU A 529 -26.02 -9.87 -4.84
N HIS A 530 -25.92 -8.61 -5.24
CA HIS A 530 -27.05 -7.81 -5.72
C HIS A 530 -26.66 -7.12 -7.01
N TYR A 531 -27.31 -7.49 -8.11
CA TYR A 531 -27.18 -6.87 -9.41
C TYR A 531 -28.30 -5.86 -9.63
N VAL A 532 -27.93 -4.69 -10.15
CA VAL A 532 -28.84 -3.62 -10.57
C VAL A 532 -28.56 -3.31 -12.04
N PHE A 533 -29.49 -3.69 -12.92
CA PHE A 533 -29.32 -3.49 -14.36
C PHE A 533 -29.91 -2.14 -14.80
N GLY A 534 -29.04 -1.26 -15.31
CA GLY A 534 -29.43 -0.03 -15.99
C GLY A 534 -29.59 -0.24 -17.50
N SER A 535 -29.72 0.87 -18.25
CA SER A 535 -29.75 0.84 -19.71
C SER A 535 -28.39 0.57 -20.35
N ASP A 536 -27.30 1.00 -19.70
CA ASP A 536 -25.94 1.00 -20.25
C ASP A 536 -24.86 0.64 -19.21
N HIS A 537 -25.27 0.26 -18.00
CA HIS A 537 -24.40 -0.11 -16.90
C HIS A 537 -25.06 -1.16 -16.00
N ILE A 538 -24.23 -1.84 -15.21
CA ILE A 538 -24.61 -2.82 -14.19
C ILE A 538 -23.95 -2.41 -12.88
N GLY A 539 -24.77 -2.10 -11.87
CA GLY A 539 -24.33 -1.99 -10.49
C GLY A 539 -24.27 -3.37 -9.85
N ILE A 540 -23.22 -3.65 -9.10
CA ILE A 540 -23.02 -4.94 -8.43
C ILE A 540 -22.61 -4.68 -7.00
N GLU A 541 -23.34 -5.23 -6.03
CA GLU A 541 -22.93 -5.25 -4.63
C GLU A 541 -22.61 -6.69 -4.22
N LEU A 542 -21.48 -6.89 -3.57
CA LEU A 542 -21.16 -8.13 -2.86
C LEU A 542 -21.17 -7.86 -1.37
N GLN A 543 -21.93 -8.65 -0.63
CA GLN A 543 -21.97 -8.59 0.83
C GLN A 543 -21.63 -9.94 1.42
N TRP A 544 -20.86 -9.96 2.51
CA TRP A 544 -20.63 -11.17 3.28
C TRP A 544 -20.92 -10.97 4.76
N PHE A 545 -21.27 -12.08 5.41
CA PHE A 545 -21.65 -12.10 6.82
C PHE A 545 -21.00 -13.26 7.57
N GLU A 546 -20.75 -13.04 8.86
CA GLU A 546 -20.26 -14.05 9.81
C GLU A 546 -18.94 -14.69 9.35
N LYS A 547 -18.02 -13.86 8.84
CA LYS A 547 -16.65 -14.28 8.55
C LYS A 547 -15.92 -14.57 9.85
N SER A 548 -15.31 -15.75 9.97
CA SER A 548 -14.51 -16.10 11.14
C SER A 548 -13.10 -15.53 11.02
N ALA A 549 -12.53 -15.06 12.13
CA ALA A 549 -11.11 -14.76 12.22
C ALA A 549 -10.33 -16.04 11.87
N CYS A 550 -9.50 -15.95 10.84
CA CYS A 550 -8.70 -17.08 10.37
C CYS A 550 -7.25 -16.63 10.19
N ARG A 551 -6.32 -17.42 10.73
CA ARG A 551 -4.87 -17.17 10.60
C ARG A 551 -4.23 -17.94 9.45
N LEU A 552 -4.88 -19.03 8.99
CA LEU A 552 -4.48 -19.75 7.79
C LEU A 552 -4.48 -18.80 6.59
N PRO A 553 -3.51 -18.95 5.67
CA PRO A 553 -3.37 -18.06 4.54
C PRO A 553 -4.55 -18.20 3.57
N GLU A 554 -5.26 -17.11 3.38
CA GLU A 554 -6.45 -17.04 2.54
C GLU A 554 -6.47 -15.75 1.70
N ALA A 555 -7.15 -15.82 0.57
CA ALA A 555 -7.52 -14.66 -0.23
C ALA A 555 -8.92 -14.83 -0.79
N THR A 556 -9.65 -13.72 -0.94
CA THR A 556 -11.01 -13.69 -1.49
C THR A 556 -11.05 -12.70 -2.64
N TRP A 557 -11.71 -13.08 -3.74
CA TRP A 557 -11.69 -12.37 -5.00
C TRP A 557 -13.06 -12.24 -5.63
N LEU A 558 -13.21 -11.21 -6.47
CA LEU A 558 -14.29 -11.09 -7.44
C LEU A 558 -13.69 -10.97 -8.85
N GLY A 559 -13.99 -11.95 -9.72
CA GLY A 559 -13.46 -12.05 -11.08
C GLY A 559 -14.42 -11.52 -12.15
N PHE A 560 -13.84 -10.94 -13.22
CA PHE A 560 -14.53 -10.36 -14.36
C PHE A 560 -13.84 -10.76 -15.67
N GLY A 561 -14.39 -11.75 -16.36
CA GLY A 561 -13.92 -12.23 -17.68
C GLY A 561 -14.29 -11.30 -18.84
N LEU A 562 -13.86 -10.04 -18.76
CA LEU A 562 -14.17 -8.99 -19.72
C LEU A 562 -13.45 -9.21 -21.07
N PRO A 563 -13.95 -8.62 -22.18
CA PRO A 563 -13.33 -8.78 -23.49
C PRO A 563 -11.91 -8.22 -23.51
N ASP A 564 -10.98 -9.00 -24.02
CA ASP A 564 -9.62 -8.55 -24.25
C ASP A 564 -9.52 -7.83 -25.60
N THR A 565 -9.03 -6.59 -25.52
CA THR A 565 -8.75 -5.74 -26.67
C THR A 565 -7.26 -5.40 -26.75
N GLY A 566 -6.43 -5.88 -25.81
CA GLY A 566 -5.03 -5.49 -25.65
C GLY A 566 -4.83 -4.04 -25.19
N GLU A 567 -5.91 -3.33 -24.85
CA GLU A 567 -5.92 -1.88 -24.67
C GLU A 567 -6.50 -1.45 -23.31
N TRP A 568 -6.42 -2.30 -22.30
CA TRP A 568 -6.85 -1.95 -20.96
C TRP A 568 -5.88 -1.01 -20.27
N LEU A 569 -6.43 -0.03 -19.55
CA LEU A 569 -5.73 0.97 -18.77
C LEU A 569 -6.26 0.95 -17.34
N MET A 570 -5.34 1.08 -16.39
CA MET A 570 -5.60 1.32 -14.98
C MET A 570 -5.55 2.83 -14.73
N GLU A 571 -6.50 3.39 -14.00
CA GLU A 571 -6.42 4.79 -13.59
C GLU A 571 -5.72 4.90 -12.24
N LYS A 572 -4.50 5.45 -12.25
CA LYS A 572 -3.65 5.67 -11.08
C LYS A 572 -3.33 7.14 -10.94
N MET A 573 -3.66 7.74 -9.82
CA MET A 573 -3.45 9.17 -9.55
C MET A 573 -3.95 10.06 -10.70
N ALA A 574 -5.18 9.81 -11.17
CA ALA A 574 -5.81 10.47 -12.33
C ALA A 574 -5.14 10.28 -13.70
N TYR A 575 -4.15 9.37 -13.82
CA TYR A 575 -3.50 9.07 -15.10
C TYR A 575 -3.73 7.62 -15.56
N PRO A 576 -3.89 7.39 -16.87
CA PRO A 576 -3.95 6.05 -17.44
C PRO A 576 -2.58 5.37 -17.44
N VAL A 577 -2.52 4.14 -16.94
CA VAL A 577 -1.34 3.28 -16.95
C VAL A 577 -1.72 1.92 -17.50
N SER A 578 -1.03 1.44 -18.54
CA SER A 578 -1.24 0.08 -19.01
C SER A 578 -0.58 -0.92 -18.05
N PRO A 579 -1.25 -2.03 -17.67
CA PRO A 579 -0.62 -3.11 -16.89
C PRO A 579 0.53 -3.80 -17.65
N LEU A 580 0.60 -3.62 -18.98
CA LEU A 580 1.67 -4.17 -19.83
C LEU A 580 2.94 -3.30 -19.85
N GLU A 581 2.87 -2.08 -19.32
CA GLU A 581 4.01 -1.16 -19.24
C GLU A 581 4.79 -1.29 -17.92
N VAL A 582 4.38 -2.21 -17.05
CA VAL A 582 5.09 -2.49 -15.80
C VAL A 582 6.41 -3.20 -16.10
N ILE A 583 7.51 -2.58 -15.70
CA ILE A 583 8.84 -3.08 -16.00
C ILE A 583 9.19 -4.29 -15.15
N GLU A 584 10.16 -5.08 -15.61
CA GLU A 584 10.55 -6.32 -14.95
C GLU A 584 11.04 -6.04 -13.52
N GLY A 585 10.70 -6.92 -12.57
CA GLY A 585 10.95 -6.69 -11.14
C GLY A 585 9.99 -5.70 -10.47
N GLY A 586 9.15 -5.02 -11.25
CA GLY A 586 7.99 -4.28 -10.76
C GLY A 586 6.78 -5.16 -10.47
N ASN A 587 5.75 -4.62 -9.83
CA ASN A 587 4.56 -5.39 -9.49
C ASN A 587 3.66 -5.61 -10.72
N ARG A 588 3.82 -6.74 -11.42
CA ARG A 588 2.96 -7.12 -12.56
C ARG A 588 1.72 -7.93 -12.16
N ALA A 589 1.62 -8.30 -10.89
CA ALA A 589 0.60 -9.20 -10.40
C ALA A 589 -0.58 -8.45 -9.78
N LEU A 590 -0.32 -7.34 -9.10
CA LEU A 590 -1.31 -6.69 -8.25
C LEU A 590 -1.08 -5.18 -8.23
N HIS A 591 -2.17 -4.41 -8.24
CA HIS A 591 -2.12 -2.96 -8.24
C HIS A 591 -3.22 -2.39 -7.36
N ALA A 592 -2.92 -1.42 -6.51
CA ALA A 592 -3.95 -0.58 -5.94
C ALA A 592 -4.34 0.52 -6.93
N LEU A 593 -5.64 0.79 -7.05
CA LEU A 593 -6.18 1.88 -7.86
C LEU A 593 -6.93 2.84 -6.94
N ASP A 594 -6.47 4.08 -6.83
CA ASP A 594 -7.12 5.14 -6.04
C ASP A 594 -8.55 5.39 -6.53
N SER A 595 -8.73 5.58 -7.84
CA SER A 595 -10.06 5.70 -8.48
C SER A 595 -10.88 4.40 -8.43
N GLY A 596 -10.19 3.27 -8.26
CA GLY A 596 -10.77 1.94 -8.38
C GLY A 596 -11.16 1.55 -9.80
N ARG A 597 -10.70 2.27 -10.84
CA ARG A 597 -11.18 2.10 -12.22
C ARG A 597 -10.16 1.51 -13.18
N VAL A 598 -10.59 0.51 -13.93
CA VAL A 598 -9.93 0.05 -15.17
C VAL A 598 -10.85 0.26 -16.36
N TYR A 599 -10.30 0.55 -17.53
CA TYR A 599 -11.09 0.79 -18.73
C TYR A 599 -10.33 0.50 -20.02
N GLN A 600 -11.07 0.22 -21.08
CA GLN A 600 -10.49 0.06 -22.41
C GLN A 600 -10.26 1.42 -23.08
N LYS A 601 -9.08 1.57 -23.68
CA LYS A 601 -8.70 2.77 -24.43
C LYS A 601 -9.53 2.94 -25.69
N ALA A 602 -9.72 1.87 -26.46
CA ALA A 602 -10.62 1.84 -27.62
C ALA A 602 -11.44 0.53 -27.65
N GLY A 603 -11.98 0.16 -28.81
CA GLY A 603 -12.85 -1.01 -28.96
C GLY A 603 -14.20 -0.84 -28.28
N THR A 604 -14.55 -1.74 -27.37
CA THR A 604 -15.85 -1.78 -26.68
C THR A 604 -16.03 -0.68 -25.63
N ARG A 605 -14.95 0.01 -25.27
CA ARG A 605 -14.93 1.14 -24.31
C ARG A 605 -15.56 0.79 -22.96
N LEU A 606 -15.42 -0.45 -22.54
CA LEU A 606 -15.90 -0.91 -21.24
C LEU A 606 -15.03 -0.34 -20.12
N PHE A 607 -15.65 -0.10 -18.97
CA PHE A 607 -14.96 0.18 -17.71
C PHE A 607 -15.50 -0.71 -16.60
N LEU A 608 -14.60 -1.13 -15.71
CA LEU A 608 -14.92 -1.77 -14.44
C LEU A 608 -14.41 -0.86 -13.32
N GLN A 609 -15.27 -0.58 -12.35
CA GLN A 609 -14.93 0.21 -11.18
C GLN A 609 -15.23 -0.57 -9.91
N SER A 610 -14.30 -0.55 -8.96
CA SER A 610 -14.46 -0.99 -7.58
C SER A 610 -14.41 0.23 -6.66
N THR A 611 -15.48 0.50 -5.93
CA THR A 611 -15.52 1.66 -5.04
C THR A 611 -14.69 1.40 -3.78
N ASP A 612 -14.83 0.19 -3.23
CA ASP A 612 -14.44 -0.10 -1.85
C ASP A 612 -13.15 -0.92 -1.74
N ALA A 613 -12.89 -1.83 -2.70
CA ALA A 613 -11.67 -2.65 -2.74
C ALA A 613 -10.68 -2.10 -3.79
N PRO A 614 -9.43 -1.74 -3.44
CA PRO A 614 -8.52 -1.07 -4.36
C PRO A 614 -7.65 -2.04 -5.17
N LEU A 615 -7.52 -3.31 -4.77
CA LEU A 615 -6.50 -4.21 -5.29
C LEU A 615 -6.99 -4.99 -6.53
N PHE A 616 -6.42 -4.67 -7.68
CA PHE A 616 -6.70 -5.31 -8.97
C PHE A 616 -5.54 -6.21 -9.40
N SER A 617 -5.87 -7.39 -9.88
CA SER A 617 -4.96 -8.32 -10.53
C SER A 617 -5.36 -8.45 -12.00
N PRO A 618 -4.54 -7.95 -12.95
CA PRO A 618 -4.79 -8.10 -14.38
C PRO A 618 -4.53 -9.55 -14.81
N GLY A 619 -5.42 -10.15 -15.59
CA GLY A 619 -5.41 -11.59 -15.84
C GLY A 619 -5.96 -12.35 -14.64
N ARG A 620 -5.36 -13.47 -14.23
CA ARG A 620 -5.79 -14.27 -13.05
C ARG A 620 -5.35 -13.74 -11.65
N PRO A 621 -5.91 -14.24 -10.53
CA PRO A 621 -5.44 -13.93 -9.18
C PRO A 621 -4.01 -14.42 -8.91
N ARG A 622 -3.08 -13.49 -8.66
CA ARG A 622 -1.62 -13.76 -8.56
C ARG A 622 -0.94 -13.26 -7.27
N ILE A 623 -1.63 -13.29 -6.12
CA ILE A 623 -1.15 -12.61 -4.91
C ILE A 623 0.17 -13.15 -4.29
N LEU A 624 0.44 -14.46 -4.38
CA LEU A 624 1.73 -15.06 -3.99
C LEU A 624 2.60 -15.39 -5.22
N GLU A 625 2.43 -14.64 -6.32
CA GLU A 625 3.21 -14.86 -7.53
C GLU A 625 3.96 -13.58 -7.89
N PHE A 626 5.29 -13.64 -7.77
CA PHE A 626 6.18 -12.59 -8.23
C PHE A 626 6.78 -13.00 -9.58
N ASP A 627 6.56 -12.19 -10.62
CA ASP A 627 6.64 -12.62 -12.02
C ASP A 627 7.70 -11.88 -12.86
N VAL A 628 8.23 -12.59 -13.86
CA VAL A 628 9.11 -12.10 -14.93
C VAL A 628 8.37 -11.91 -16.26
N ALA A 629 7.11 -12.34 -16.37
CA ALA A 629 6.26 -12.14 -17.54
C ALA A 629 5.19 -11.04 -17.34
N PRO A 630 4.76 -10.34 -18.40
CA PRO A 630 3.57 -9.48 -18.35
C PRO A 630 2.26 -10.27 -18.14
N PRO A 631 1.20 -9.65 -17.60
CA PRO A 631 -0.10 -10.31 -17.43
C PRO A 631 -0.76 -10.67 -18.77
N ASP A 632 -1.45 -11.81 -18.82
CA ASP A 632 -2.37 -12.13 -19.91
C ASP A 632 -3.75 -11.49 -19.64
N LEU A 633 -4.08 -10.45 -20.40
CA LEU A 633 -5.34 -9.72 -20.24
C LEU A 633 -6.56 -10.50 -20.77
N ALA A 634 -6.34 -11.59 -21.52
CA ALA A 634 -7.40 -12.49 -21.92
C ALA A 634 -8.01 -13.25 -20.74
N GLU A 635 -7.30 -13.36 -19.61
CA GLU A 635 -7.83 -13.97 -18.38
C GLU A 635 -8.73 -13.01 -17.56
N GLY A 636 -8.93 -11.76 -18.03
CA GLY A 636 -9.85 -10.80 -17.42
C GLY A 636 -9.23 -9.96 -16.29
N TRP A 637 -10.07 -9.58 -15.33
CA TRP A 637 -9.69 -8.75 -14.18
C TRP A 637 -10.21 -9.37 -12.88
N HIS A 638 -9.37 -9.43 -11.86
CA HIS A 638 -9.75 -9.95 -10.54
C HIS A 638 -9.47 -8.92 -9.47
N ILE A 639 -10.44 -8.69 -8.59
CA ILE A 639 -10.32 -7.71 -7.50
C ILE A 639 -10.15 -8.48 -6.19
N ASN A 640 -9.07 -8.25 -5.45
CA ASN A 640 -8.87 -8.82 -4.13
C ASN A 640 -9.78 -8.08 -3.12
N LEU A 641 -10.69 -8.81 -2.49
CA LEU A 641 -11.60 -8.29 -1.48
C LEU A 641 -11.02 -8.43 -0.07
N HIS A 642 -10.18 -9.44 0.14
CA HIS A 642 -9.52 -9.72 1.41
C HIS A 642 -8.31 -10.64 1.18
N ASN A 643 -7.24 -10.48 1.96
CA ASN A 643 -6.18 -11.49 2.14
C ASN A 643 -5.43 -11.29 3.47
N ASN A 644 -4.85 -12.34 4.06
CA ASN A 644 -4.18 -12.25 5.37
C ASN A 644 -2.75 -12.82 5.36
N LEU A 645 -2.03 -12.65 4.26
CA LEU A 645 -0.86 -13.47 3.93
C LEU A 645 0.46 -13.02 4.57
N TRP A 646 0.54 -11.78 5.06
CA TRP A 646 1.82 -11.07 5.22
C TRP A 646 2.14 -10.73 6.68
N GLY A 647 3.21 -11.32 7.23
CA GLY A 647 3.65 -11.10 8.61
C GLY A 647 4.43 -9.80 8.87
N THR A 648 4.75 -9.03 7.81
CA THR A 648 5.61 -7.84 7.88
C THR A 648 5.07 -6.79 8.85
N ASN A 649 3.80 -6.38 8.70
CA ASN A 649 3.09 -5.48 9.62
C ASN A 649 1.57 -5.37 9.32
N PHE A 650 1.01 -6.30 8.54
CA PHE A 650 -0.40 -6.26 8.11
C PHE A 650 -1.29 -7.12 9.02
N PRO A 651 -2.60 -6.80 9.12
CA PRO A 651 -3.56 -7.69 9.76
C PRO A 651 -3.51 -9.14 9.26
N MET A 652 -3.34 -10.06 10.20
CA MET A 652 -3.15 -11.49 9.93
C MET A 652 -4.43 -12.31 10.05
N TRP A 653 -5.53 -11.66 10.45
CA TRP A 653 -6.88 -12.23 10.46
C TRP A 653 -7.92 -11.11 10.43
N PHE A 654 -9.08 -11.41 9.84
CA PHE A 654 -10.21 -10.48 9.72
C PHE A 654 -11.53 -11.22 9.93
N ALA A 655 -12.47 -10.61 10.65
CA ALA A 655 -13.69 -11.28 11.12
C ALA A 655 -14.95 -10.41 11.06
N GLU A 656 -14.94 -9.35 10.24
CA GLU A 656 -16.08 -8.45 10.11
C GLU A 656 -16.90 -8.75 8.86
N ASP A 657 -18.17 -8.36 8.94
CA ASP A 657 -19.07 -8.33 7.79
C ASP A 657 -18.66 -7.20 6.85
N MET A 658 -18.77 -7.40 5.54
CA MET A 658 -18.37 -6.40 4.55
C MET A 658 -19.38 -6.27 3.43
N LYS A 659 -19.37 -5.08 2.82
CA LYS A 659 -20.05 -4.75 1.58
C LYS A 659 -19.04 -4.13 0.62
N PHE A 660 -19.05 -4.56 -0.63
CA PHE A 660 -18.25 -4.02 -1.72
C PHE A 660 -19.16 -3.66 -2.89
N ARG A 661 -18.90 -2.52 -3.51
CA ARG A 661 -19.69 -2.00 -4.63
C ARG A 661 -18.83 -1.88 -5.88
N PHE A 662 -19.38 -2.37 -6.98
CA PHE A 662 -18.76 -2.36 -8.29
C PHE A 662 -19.72 -1.78 -9.32
N GLN A 663 -19.15 -1.23 -10.38
CA GLN A 663 -19.88 -0.77 -11.55
C GLN A 663 -19.19 -1.27 -12.81
N LEU A 664 -19.97 -1.83 -13.71
CA LEU A 664 -19.54 -2.20 -15.05
C LEU A 664 -20.37 -1.40 -16.06
N GLY A 665 -19.74 -0.78 -17.04
CA GLY A 665 -20.46 0.05 -18.00
C GLY A 665 -19.65 0.42 -19.23
N ARG A 666 -20.24 1.22 -20.11
CA ARG A 666 -19.55 1.84 -21.24
C ARG A 666 -19.18 3.28 -20.93
N ARG A 667 -18.01 3.70 -21.42
CA ARG A 667 -17.63 5.12 -21.41
C ARG A 667 -18.39 5.88 -22.50
N SER A 668 -18.78 7.12 -22.21
CA SER A 668 -19.37 8.02 -23.21
C SER A 668 -18.39 8.26 -24.37
N THR A 669 -18.89 8.77 -25.49
CA THR A 669 -18.09 8.99 -26.70
C THR A 669 -17.27 10.28 -26.69
N ASP A 670 -17.20 10.98 -25.56
CA ASP A 670 -16.64 12.33 -25.46
C ASP A 670 -15.11 12.38 -25.63
#